data_AF-A0A9P6SP39-F1
#
_entry.id   AF-A0A9P6SP39-F1
#
_cell.length_a   1.000
_cell.length_b   1.000
_cell.length_c   1.000
_cell.angle_alpha   90.00
_cell.angle_beta   90.00
_cell.angle_gamma   90.00
#
_symmetry.space_group_name_H-M   'P 1'
#
loop_
_entity.id
_entity.type
_entity.pdbx_description
1 polymer ?
#
loop_
_entity_poly.entity_id
_entity_poly.type
_entity_poly.pdbx_seq_one_letter_code
_entity_poly.pdbx_strand_id
1 'polypeptide(L)'
;MQPSASAQQLLKRDVSAIAGPTTPTTPLEELVKRLLPEPYHSLFQFSLRSDLPTNSATNTHDTFRIYNTNNEQGGGSGIAIEGATMSALGAGLSHYLKEVCKVEMTWSGDRFDQLPVVPPMIPAEAGIDGIVRASFVPWRYYMNVVTFGYSFAFWDWNRWQRELDWMMLSGVNMALAMVGQEYVMRKFYETQGLSVDDIGDFLGGPAFMPWQRMGNTQGSWTTMNDTAFKNEWINSQWELQGQIMQRMQAFNITPIMPSFQGFVPRKLPEKYPNTKFDKSSNWVGMPEQFTEVTFLPSTEPLFTTLSQQFIQLQRAMYKEKGIDMDVSVQNFYLLDLYNEMIPTCTTPECLKAGTAGVMKAFKAADPKAVWVMQSWFLMNKGLWNAPRTQGYFDGIREVNNGRDAFVIDLYSDVQPLWTTTEGFYGIDWGWSMLNNFGGSQGLYGTLPTLLTDPFKGYQQSAKSMRGMGITMEGINNNEYLYQLVLDLPWQSVEATYPTTFATPAPKQGAYSLQQQGLNGQTHLEDYIKRRYGPEHTTPAVLEAWTTLSQTVWDCKSGQMSQSKAILDFTPALNMHRPGFMTNIMCYDQTKVVDAWKQLVESTETEESKIRRRHHSVIQNSIEAAIMASNGRSSEIPQSSSSPSLLHSFSNWIKGAYQNTVGQLRASSFAGFDEDGERKIVQGRVSGSVKPVKTEFVGAPESALLNEVALPLNASSFRYDLVDVTREVLVGVVLPGLHRELVDAYKAKDLKRTRAWGQLVLDVILDTDRLLSTHTHFMVGPWIRDARVSAKVVSTSTTATATASTPVSMNQYRDYLEYNARNQITWWGPQGQASLTDYASKEWGGIVKEYQYPRWQIFVNRLVTAVERRSTLDYEAFLADVLKKESAWMQETTCLGGCYEDPSSTSTTASENGGKEEVTSKYPVEAVEDTVLVVQDMMDRWGRAASRLAQASKKW
;
A
#
# COMPACT_ATOMS: atom_id res chain seq x y z
N MET A 1 40.19 -26.17 5.88
CA MET A 1 41.07 -25.10 5.37
C MET A 1 40.19 -23.93 5.03
N GLN A 2 40.24 -22.84 5.82
CA GLN A 2 39.58 -21.60 5.42
C GLN A 2 40.25 -21.11 4.12
N PRO A 3 39.49 -20.79 3.06
CA PRO A 3 40.07 -20.12 1.91
C PRO A 3 40.65 -18.79 2.38
N SER A 4 41.89 -18.50 2.01
CA SER A 4 42.47 -17.18 2.23
C SER A 4 41.57 -16.11 1.61
N ALA A 5 41.47 -14.96 2.27
CA ALA A 5 40.75 -13.77 1.82
C ALA A 5 41.39 -13.12 0.57
N SER A 6 41.70 -13.90 -0.47
CA SER A 6 42.05 -13.37 -1.78
C SER A 6 40.78 -12.86 -2.46
N ALA A 7 40.56 -11.55 -2.31
CA ALA A 7 39.73 -10.70 -3.17
C ALA A 7 38.45 -11.34 -3.74
N GLN A 8 37.46 -11.64 -2.89
CA GLN A 8 36.09 -11.80 -3.38
C GLN A 8 35.69 -10.52 -4.11
N GLN A 9 35.42 -10.62 -5.41
CA GLN A 9 34.84 -9.54 -6.19
C GLN A 9 33.36 -9.45 -5.83
N LEU A 10 33.06 -8.72 -4.75
CA LEU A 10 31.70 -8.39 -4.31
C LEU A 10 30.91 -7.72 -5.46
N LEU A 11 29.58 -7.84 -5.45
CA LEU A 11 28.70 -7.07 -6.33
C LEU A 11 29.04 -5.58 -6.23
N LYS A 12 29.31 -4.93 -7.36
CA LYS A 12 29.71 -3.51 -7.41
C LYS A 12 28.77 -2.76 -8.31
N ARG A 13 28.55 -1.49 -7.97
CA ARG A 13 28.00 -0.53 -8.93
C ARG A 13 29.14 0.05 -9.74
N ASP A 14 29.04 0.01 -11.07
CA ASP A 14 30.01 0.70 -11.92
C ASP A 14 29.70 2.20 -11.97
N VAL A 15 30.43 2.97 -11.18
CA VAL A 15 30.35 4.43 -11.11
C VAL A 15 31.25 5.11 -12.15
N SER A 16 32.15 4.36 -12.80
CA SER A 16 33.18 4.88 -13.69
C SER A 16 32.75 4.95 -15.16
N ALA A 17 31.92 4.01 -15.62
CA ALA A 17 31.40 4.00 -16.99
C ALA A 17 30.29 5.04 -17.25
N ILE A 18 29.73 5.64 -16.18
CA ILE A 18 28.52 6.49 -16.25
C ILE A 18 28.86 7.98 -16.19
N ALA A 19 29.94 8.34 -15.47
CA ALA A 19 30.30 9.73 -15.21
C ALA A 19 31.33 10.25 -16.23
N GLY A 20 30.83 10.92 -17.27
CA GLY A 20 31.59 11.84 -18.11
C GLY A 20 30.96 13.24 -18.06
N PRO A 21 31.75 14.32 -18.19
CA PRO A 21 31.23 15.70 -18.15
C PRO A 21 30.27 16.03 -19.31
N THR A 22 30.12 15.14 -20.30
CA THR A 22 29.20 15.27 -21.44
C THR A 22 27.98 14.34 -21.37
N THR A 23 27.83 13.54 -20.31
CA THR A 23 26.66 12.66 -20.14
C THR A 23 25.40 13.49 -19.85
N PRO A 24 24.30 13.35 -20.61
CA PRO A 24 23.10 14.17 -20.43
C PRO A 24 22.45 13.99 -19.06
N THR A 25 22.19 15.11 -18.37
CA THR A 25 21.39 15.19 -17.13
C THR A 25 19.92 15.58 -17.39
N THR A 26 19.54 15.68 -18.67
CA THR A 26 18.20 16.08 -19.12
C THR A 26 17.04 15.37 -18.42
N PRO A 27 17.09 14.05 -18.11
CA PRO A 27 16.00 13.40 -17.38
C PRO A 27 15.70 14.02 -16.00
N LEU A 28 16.71 14.52 -15.29
CA LEU A 28 16.54 15.24 -14.02
C LEU A 28 16.03 16.66 -14.22
N GLU A 29 16.45 17.33 -15.28
CA GLU A 29 15.93 18.67 -15.62
C GLU A 29 14.44 18.60 -15.98
N GLU A 30 14.03 17.56 -16.70
CA GLU A 30 12.61 17.28 -16.98
C GLU A 30 11.84 16.89 -15.71
N LEU A 31 12.47 16.16 -14.77
CA LEU A 31 11.89 15.86 -13.46
C LEU A 31 11.62 17.16 -12.68
N VAL A 32 12.60 18.07 -12.63
CA VAL A 32 12.45 19.38 -11.99
C VAL A 32 11.29 20.15 -12.61
N LYS A 33 11.22 20.22 -13.95
CA LYS A 33 10.14 20.94 -14.66
C LYS A 33 8.75 20.33 -14.43
N ARG A 34 8.67 19.00 -14.24
CA ARG A 34 7.40 18.32 -13.94
C ARG A 34 6.91 18.60 -12.52
N LEU A 35 7.83 18.61 -11.55
CA LEU A 35 7.47 18.61 -10.13
C LEU A 35 7.48 19.98 -9.48
N LEU A 36 8.41 20.85 -9.85
CA LEU A 36 8.66 22.12 -9.15
C LEU A 36 8.09 23.30 -9.93
N PRO A 37 7.68 24.39 -9.27
CA PRO A 37 7.24 25.62 -9.94
C PRO A 37 8.43 26.46 -10.44
N GLU A 38 8.17 27.42 -11.32
CA GLU A 38 9.09 28.54 -11.53
C GLU A 38 9.25 29.33 -10.22
N PRO A 39 10.47 29.78 -9.81
CA PRO A 39 11.71 29.87 -10.59
C PRO A 39 12.68 28.67 -10.48
N TYR A 40 12.25 27.53 -9.92
CA TYR A 40 13.15 26.39 -9.67
C TYR A 40 13.64 25.69 -10.94
N HIS A 41 13.00 25.92 -12.08
CA HIS A 41 13.34 25.26 -13.35
C HIS A 41 14.75 25.59 -13.83
N SER A 42 15.23 26.80 -13.56
CA SER A 42 16.58 27.27 -13.93
C SER A 42 17.56 27.33 -12.74
N LEU A 43 17.13 26.91 -11.55
CA LEU A 43 17.94 27.03 -10.33
C LEU A 43 19.11 26.04 -10.30
N PHE A 44 18.89 24.83 -10.82
CA PHE A 44 19.79 23.70 -10.63
C PHE A 44 20.75 23.52 -11.81
N GLN A 45 22.02 23.29 -11.50
CA GLN A 45 23.04 22.84 -12.44
C GLN A 45 23.49 21.43 -12.04
N PHE A 46 23.17 20.43 -12.86
CA PHE A 46 23.53 19.03 -12.59
C PHE A 46 24.82 18.65 -13.30
N SER A 47 25.71 17.88 -12.65
CA SER A 47 26.88 17.30 -13.32
C SER A 47 27.29 15.93 -12.76
N LEU A 48 27.62 15.01 -13.67
CA LEU A 48 28.12 13.69 -13.28
C LEU A 48 29.65 13.73 -13.07
N ARG A 49 30.12 13.27 -11.90
CA ARG A 49 31.52 13.34 -11.46
C ARG A 49 31.96 12.04 -10.79
N SER A 50 32.97 11.38 -11.34
CA SER A 50 33.52 10.13 -10.80
C SER A 50 34.60 10.33 -9.72
N ASP A 51 35.06 11.57 -9.53
CA ASP A 51 36.15 11.96 -8.63
C ASP A 51 35.66 12.64 -7.33
N LEU A 52 34.36 12.52 -7.02
CA LEU A 52 33.81 13.06 -5.78
C LEU A 52 34.43 12.38 -4.55
N PRO A 53 34.63 13.11 -3.44
CA PRO A 53 35.20 12.54 -2.22
C PRO A 53 34.36 11.37 -1.71
N THR A 54 34.93 10.17 -1.68
CA THR A 54 34.29 8.98 -1.11
C THR A 54 34.87 8.68 0.26
N ASN A 55 34.03 8.19 1.19
CA ASN A 55 34.50 7.61 2.46
C ASN A 55 35.17 6.22 2.28
N SER A 56 35.49 5.83 1.04
CA SER A 56 36.02 4.52 0.68
C SER A 56 37.11 4.67 -0.37
N ALA A 57 38.26 4.03 -0.15
CA ALA A 57 39.40 3.99 -1.08
C ALA A 57 39.06 3.34 -2.45
N THR A 58 37.85 2.81 -2.61
CA THR A 58 37.33 2.26 -3.87
C THR A 58 36.04 2.99 -4.25
N ASN A 59 36.07 3.87 -5.27
CA ASN A 59 34.92 4.55 -5.88
C ASN A 59 33.86 3.53 -6.33
N THR A 60 32.99 3.07 -5.43
CA THR A 60 32.00 1.99 -5.69
C THR A 60 30.63 2.30 -5.11
N HIS A 61 30.50 3.42 -4.39
CA HIS A 61 29.26 3.86 -3.79
C HIS A 61 28.83 5.18 -4.41
N ASP A 62 27.52 5.43 -4.41
CA ASP A 62 26.99 6.71 -4.83
C ASP A 62 27.39 7.82 -3.87
N THR A 63 27.85 8.93 -4.42
CA THR A 63 28.17 10.16 -3.69
C THR A 63 27.54 11.34 -4.41
N PHE A 64 27.02 12.30 -3.66
CA PHE A 64 26.61 13.60 -4.19
C PHE A 64 27.23 14.76 -3.41
N ARG A 65 27.29 15.91 -4.06
CA ARG A 65 27.71 17.20 -3.49
C ARG A 65 26.75 18.31 -3.92
N ILE A 66 26.38 19.20 -3.00
CA ILE A 66 25.48 20.34 -3.25
C ILE A 66 26.12 21.63 -2.75
N TYR A 67 26.17 22.67 -3.58
CA TYR A 67 26.74 23.98 -3.21
C TYR A 67 26.15 25.14 -4.01
N ASN A 68 26.34 26.36 -3.51
CA ASN A 68 25.90 27.59 -4.19
C ASN A 68 26.85 27.95 -5.34
N THR A 69 26.31 28.36 -6.47
CA THR A 69 27.08 28.92 -7.60
C THR A 69 26.89 30.43 -7.70
N ASN A 70 27.96 31.13 -8.08
CA ASN A 70 27.91 32.54 -8.46
C ASN A 70 27.99 32.60 -9.99
N ASN A 71 26.93 33.02 -10.68
CA ASN A 71 27.06 33.31 -12.11
C ASN A 71 27.81 34.63 -12.28
N GLU A 72 29.10 34.56 -12.63
CA GLU A 72 29.97 35.73 -12.88
C GLU A 72 29.49 36.61 -14.05
N GLN A 73 28.49 36.16 -14.83
CA GLN A 73 27.90 36.89 -15.96
C GLN A 73 26.53 37.53 -15.66
N GLY A 74 26.26 37.94 -14.42
CA GLY A 74 25.08 38.76 -14.06
C GLY A 74 23.75 38.01 -14.01
N GLY A 75 23.74 36.68 -14.04
CA GLY A 75 22.56 35.83 -13.99
C GLY A 75 22.31 35.16 -12.64
N GLY A 76 22.19 35.92 -11.54
CA GLY A 76 21.79 35.40 -10.22
C GLY A 76 22.68 34.32 -9.57
N SER A 77 22.39 33.95 -8.32
CA SER A 77 23.01 32.81 -7.63
C SER A 77 22.20 31.54 -7.91
N GLY A 78 22.85 30.37 -8.07
CA GLY A 78 22.20 29.08 -8.36
C GLY A 78 22.66 27.94 -7.44
N ILE A 79 22.15 26.73 -7.67
CA ILE A 79 22.50 25.52 -6.92
C ILE A 79 23.17 24.51 -7.85
N ALA A 80 24.43 24.16 -7.58
CA ALA A 80 25.09 23.04 -8.25
C ALA A 80 24.86 21.74 -7.48
N ILE A 81 24.51 20.68 -8.22
CA ILE A 81 24.38 19.32 -7.70
C ILE A 81 25.30 18.42 -8.55
N GLU A 82 26.36 17.94 -7.92
CA GLU A 82 27.30 16.99 -8.52
C GLU A 82 27.03 15.59 -7.97
N GLY A 83 27.12 14.56 -8.81
CA GLY A 83 26.83 13.19 -8.39
C GLY A 83 27.63 12.15 -9.14
N ALA A 84 27.97 11.05 -8.47
CA ALA A 84 28.69 9.94 -9.11
C ALA A 84 27.80 9.14 -10.08
N THR A 85 26.48 9.20 -9.90
CA THR A 85 25.47 8.53 -10.73
C THR A 85 24.19 9.38 -10.81
N MET A 86 23.29 9.05 -11.72
CA MET A 86 21.99 9.73 -11.85
C MET A 86 21.16 9.64 -10.57
N SER A 87 21.15 8.49 -9.89
CA SER A 87 20.48 8.35 -8.60
C SER A 87 21.13 9.16 -7.48
N ALA A 88 22.45 9.40 -7.55
CA ALA A 88 23.12 10.29 -6.60
C ALA A 88 22.71 11.75 -6.82
N LEU A 89 22.58 12.18 -8.08
CA LEU A 89 22.04 13.50 -8.41
C LEU A 89 20.58 13.65 -7.94
N GLY A 90 19.73 12.65 -8.15
CA GLY A 90 18.36 12.61 -7.65
C GLY A 90 18.29 12.69 -6.11
N ALA A 91 19.14 11.93 -5.42
CA ALA A 91 19.29 12.01 -3.96
C ALA A 91 19.79 13.39 -3.49
N GLY A 92 20.70 14.03 -4.25
CA GLY A 92 21.15 15.40 -3.98
C GLY A 92 20.03 16.44 -4.13
N LEU A 93 19.23 16.35 -5.20
CA LEU A 93 18.04 17.18 -5.37
C LEU A 93 17.06 16.99 -4.22
N SER A 94 16.76 15.74 -3.87
CA SER A 94 15.91 15.39 -2.74
C SER A 94 16.44 15.94 -1.42
N HIS A 95 17.75 15.85 -1.18
CA HIS A 95 18.38 16.39 0.01
C HIS A 95 18.23 17.92 0.08
N TYR A 96 18.37 18.64 -1.03
CA TYR A 96 18.09 20.08 -1.07
C TYR A 96 16.62 20.38 -0.73
N LEU A 97 15.68 19.67 -1.37
CA LEU A 97 14.25 19.85 -1.12
C LEU A 97 13.88 19.58 0.35
N LYS A 98 14.40 18.49 0.91
CA LYS A 98 14.14 18.05 2.28
C LYS A 98 14.80 18.96 3.31
N GLU A 99 16.10 19.22 3.17
CA GLU A 99 16.88 19.86 4.23
C GLU A 99 16.90 21.38 4.14
N VAL A 100 16.78 21.93 2.94
CA VAL A 100 16.83 23.38 2.71
C VAL A 100 15.43 23.95 2.49
N CYS A 101 14.64 23.35 1.59
CA CYS A 101 13.29 23.85 1.29
C CYS A 101 12.20 23.35 2.25
N LYS A 102 12.50 22.32 3.05
CA LYS A 102 11.55 21.67 3.96
C LYS A 102 10.29 21.17 3.25
N VAL A 103 10.47 20.50 2.11
CA VAL A 103 9.40 19.79 1.37
C VAL A 103 9.88 18.41 0.94
N GLU A 104 8.95 17.48 0.77
CA GLU A 104 9.24 16.14 0.26
C GLU A 104 8.04 15.58 -0.51
N MET A 105 8.30 14.57 -1.33
CA MET A 105 7.28 13.83 -2.06
C MET A 105 7.00 12.50 -1.37
N THR A 106 5.74 12.24 -1.05
CA THR A 106 5.27 10.93 -0.57
C THR A 106 4.11 10.43 -1.44
N TRP A 107 3.60 9.22 -1.16
CA TRP A 107 2.47 8.68 -1.92
C TRP A 107 1.18 9.44 -1.65
N SER A 108 0.92 9.85 -0.41
CA SER A 108 -0.26 10.60 0.04
C SER A 108 -0.27 12.08 -0.37
N GLY A 109 0.87 12.60 -0.86
CA GLY A 109 0.95 13.95 -1.41
C GLY A 109 2.35 14.55 -1.31
N ASP A 110 2.46 15.78 -1.74
CA ASP A 110 3.64 16.62 -1.64
C ASP A 110 3.21 18.08 -1.39
N ARG A 111 4.18 18.97 -1.19
CA ARG A 111 3.96 20.41 -0.97
C ARG A 111 4.84 21.26 -1.89
N PHE A 112 5.11 20.77 -3.10
CA PHE A 112 5.98 21.51 -4.03
C PHE A 112 5.36 22.82 -4.52
N ASP A 113 4.03 22.93 -4.47
CA ASP A 113 3.28 24.18 -4.69
C ASP A 113 3.48 25.24 -3.59
N GLN A 114 3.99 24.85 -2.42
CA GLN A 114 4.28 25.73 -1.28
C GLN A 114 5.75 26.13 -1.18
N LEU A 115 6.56 25.80 -2.20
CA LEU A 115 7.95 26.21 -2.26
C LEU A 115 8.08 27.74 -2.22
N PRO A 116 9.09 28.29 -1.49
CA PRO A 116 9.33 29.73 -1.47
C PRO A 116 9.50 30.34 -2.86
N VAL A 117 8.85 31.49 -3.10
CA VAL A 117 8.98 32.21 -4.38
C VAL A 117 10.43 32.58 -4.69
N VAL A 118 11.23 32.86 -3.64
CA VAL A 118 12.68 33.04 -3.76
C VAL A 118 13.36 31.78 -3.24
N PRO A 119 14.02 30.98 -4.11
CA PRO A 119 14.65 29.74 -3.68
C PRO A 119 15.72 29.97 -2.60
N PRO A 120 15.71 29.19 -1.51
CA PRO A 120 16.72 29.30 -0.47
C PRO A 120 18.08 28.78 -0.95
N MET A 121 19.14 29.51 -0.63
CA MET A 121 20.52 29.08 -0.92
C MET A 121 21.03 28.09 0.15
N ILE A 122 22.06 27.31 -0.18
CA ILE A 122 22.75 26.45 0.80
C ILE A 122 23.33 27.32 1.94
N PRO A 123 23.10 26.95 3.21
CA PRO A 123 23.63 27.70 4.36
C PRO A 123 25.16 27.76 4.37
N ALA A 124 25.72 28.90 4.83
CA ALA A 124 27.16 29.13 4.85
C ALA A 124 27.92 28.13 5.75
N GLU A 125 27.24 27.55 6.73
CA GLU A 125 27.73 26.52 7.65
C GLU A 125 28.12 25.21 6.94
N ALA A 126 27.67 25.01 5.70
CA ALA A 126 28.10 23.89 4.87
C ALA A 126 29.56 24.02 4.40
N GLY A 127 30.15 25.21 4.49
CA GLY A 127 31.52 25.48 4.06
C GLY A 127 31.69 25.51 2.54
N ILE A 128 32.94 25.69 2.09
CA ILE A 128 33.32 25.80 0.67
C ILE A 128 33.02 24.50 -0.10
N ASP A 129 33.10 23.37 0.58
CA ASP A 129 32.80 22.07 -0.01
C ASP A 129 31.30 21.80 -0.14
N GLY A 130 30.44 22.65 0.45
CA GLY A 130 29.01 22.44 0.49
C GLY A 130 28.62 21.17 1.25
N ILE A 131 27.49 20.58 0.88
CA ILE A 131 26.97 19.37 1.51
C ILE A 131 27.40 18.16 0.68
N VAL A 132 28.22 17.28 1.27
CA VAL A 132 28.63 16.00 0.66
C VAL A 132 28.00 14.84 1.43
N ARG A 133 27.46 13.85 0.70
CA ARG A 133 26.96 12.59 1.26
C ARG A 133 27.34 11.43 0.36
N ALA A 134 27.67 10.30 0.99
CA ALA A 134 27.98 9.05 0.31
C ALA A 134 27.14 7.92 0.90
N SER A 135 26.58 7.08 0.03
CA SER A 135 25.86 5.88 0.45
C SER A 135 26.84 4.85 1.00
N PHE A 136 26.48 4.11 2.07
CA PHE A 136 27.31 3.01 2.56
C PHE A 136 27.05 1.68 1.82
N VAL A 137 25.91 1.55 1.13
CA VAL A 137 25.59 0.41 0.24
C VAL A 137 25.59 0.81 -1.23
N PRO A 138 26.00 -0.07 -2.16
CA PRO A 138 25.91 0.19 -3.59
C PRO A 138 24.46 0.14 -4.12
N TRP A 139 23.60 -0.73 -3.56
CA TRP A 139 22.24 -0.94 -4.06
C TRP A 139 21.18 -0.46 -3.06
N ARG A 140 20.28 0.42 -3.50
CA ARG A 140 19.04 0.74 -2.78
C ARG A 140 17.89 0.25 -3.62
N TYR A 141 17.20 -0.78 -3.13
CA TYR A 141 16.26 -1.54 -3.93
C TYR A 141 14.81 -1.37 -3.52
N TYR A 142 13.94 -1.49 -4.50
CA TYR A 142 12.50 -1.43 -4.29
C TYR A 142 11.78 -2.55 -5.04
N MET A 143 10.94 -3.22 -4.24
CA MET A 143 9.63 -3.82 -4.50
C MET A 143 9.57 -5.28 -4.07
N ASN A 144 8.40 -5.67 -3.54
CA ASN A 144 8.00 -7.07 -3.46
C ASN A 144 7.40 -7.49 -4.80
N VAL A 145 7.47 -8.77 -5.11
CA VAL A 145 6.76 -9.33 -6.27
C VAL A 145 5.25 -9.18 -6.14
N VAL A 146 4.69 -9.26 -4.93
CA VAL A 146 3.24 -9.14 -4.71
C VAL A 146 2.72 -7.70 -4.67
N THR A 147 3.60 -6.69 -4.59
CA THR A 147 3.19 -5.28 -4.72
C THR A 147 2.55 -4.99 -6.08
N PHE A 148 2.97 -5.75 -7.11
CA PHE A 148 2.36 -5.72 -8.45
C PHE A 148 0.89 -6.17 -8.47
N GLY A 149 0.47 -6.94 -7.47
CA GLY A 149 -0.92 -7.32 -7.28
C GLY A 149 -1.65 -6.31 -6.41
N TYR A 150 -1.21 -6.14 -5.17
CA TYR A 150 -1.97 -5.40 -4.16
C TYR A 150 -1.96 -3.88 -4.31
N SER A 151 -1.09 -3.34 -5.18
CA SER A 151 -0.99 -1.90 -5.39
C SER A 151 -0.92 -1.51 -6.86
N PHE A 152 -0.09 -2.18 -7.66
CA PHE A 152 0.18 -1.72 -9.03
C PHE A 152 -0.74 -2.30 -10.10
N ALA A 153 -1.60 -3.26 -9.74
CA ALA A 153 -2.33 -4.07 -10.72
C ALA A 153 -3.08 -3.26 -11.77
N PHE A 154 -3.58 -2.07 -11.42
CA PHE A 154 -4.37 -1.23 -12.31
C PHE A 154 -3.77 0.16 -12.53
N TRP A 155 -2.46 0.32 -12.33
CA TRP A 155 -1.80 1.61 -12.58
C TRP A 155 -1.65 1.89 -14.07
N ASP A 156 -1.87 3.14 -14.43
CA ASP A 156 -1.53 3.68 -15.74
C ASP A 156 -0.12 4.28 -15.75
N TRP A 157 0.26 4.84 -16.90
CA TRP A 157 1.55 5.51 -17.04
C TRP A 157 1.71 6.72 -16.11
N ASN A 158 0.66 7.50 -15.87
CA ASN A 158 0.76 8.70 -15.04
C ASN A 158 1.13 8.32 -13.61
N ARG A 159 0.51 7.26 -13.08
CA ARG A 159 0.86 6.76 -11.75
C ARG A 159 2.26 6.14 -11.71
N TRP A 160 2.67 5.39 -12.74
CA TRP A 160 4.04 4.84 -12.83
C TRP A 160 5.11 5.92 -13.00
N GLN A 161 4.85 6.98 -13.76
CA GLN A 161 5.73 8.13 -13.89
C GLN A 161 5.95 8.80 -12.53
N ARG A 162 4.87 9.01 -11.76
CA ARG A 162 4.95 9.53 -10.39
C ARG A 162 5.77 8.60 -9.47
N GLU A 163 5.62 7.27 -9.60
CA GLU A 163 6.41 6.32 -8.81
C GLU A 163 7.90 6.37 -9.15
N LEU A 164 8.25 6.42 -10.44
CA LEU A 164 9.64 6.50 -10.89
C LEU A 164 10.30 7.82 -10.50
N ASP A 165 9.53 8.92 -10.51
CA ASP A 165 9.96 10.22 -10.01
C ASP A 165 10.23 10.15 -8.49
N TRP A 166 9.34 9.52 -7.71
CA TRP A 166 9.54 9.28 -6.28
C TRP A 166 10.75 8.36 -5.99
N MET A 167 10.93 7.29 -6.76
CA MET A 167 12.08 6.38 -6.66
C MET A 167 13.39 7.15 -6.86
N MET A 168 13.42 8.07 -7.83
CA MET A 168 14.58 8.90 -8.13
C MET A 168 14.91 9.86 -6.98
N LEU A 169 13.91 10.55 -6.43
CA LEU A 169 14.09 11.41 -5.26
C LEU A 169 14.40 10.62 -3.99
N SER A 170 14.00 9.36 -3.90
CA SER A 170 14.30 8.51 -2.74
C SER A 170 15.64 7.76 -2.86
N GLY A 171 16.41 8.01 -3.94
CA GLY A 171 17.72 7.41 -4.14
C GLY A 171 17.70 5.92 -4.47
N VAL A 172 16.54 5.37 -4.88
CA VAL A 172 16.38 4.00 -5.39
C VAL A 172 17.12 3.87 -6.71
N ASN A 173 17.92 2.81 -6.84
CA ASN A 173 18.74 2.56 -8.02
C ASN A 173 18.62 1.13 -8.56
N MET A 174 17.82 0.28 -7.91
CA MET A 174 17.52 -1.07 -8.37
C MET A 174 16.06 -1.39 -8.08
N ALA A 175 15.30 -1.91 -9.04
CA ALA A 175 13.88 -2.20 -8.81
C ALA A 175 13.37 -3.34 -9.67
N LEU A 176 12.34 -4.04 -9.18
CA LEU A 176 11.65 -5.06 -9.95
C LEU A 176 10.98 -4.44 -11.19
N ALA A 177 11.13 -5.10 -12.35
CA ALA A 177 10.55 -4.65 -13.62
C ALA A 177 9.63 -5.75 -14.20
N MET A 178 8.48 -5.97 -13.55
CA MET A 178 7.63 -7.15 -13.75
C MET A 178 6.33 -6.87 -14.50
N VAL A 179 6.04 -5.62 -14.87
CA VAL A 179 4.82 -5.28 -15.64
C VAL A 179 4.88 -5.97 -17.00
N GLY A 180 3.78 -6.59 -17.44
CA GLY A 180 3.70 -7.22 -18.75
C GLY A 180 4.56 -8.48 -18.95
N GLN A 181 5.12 -9.07 -17.88
CA GLN A 181 5.88 -10.33 -17.97
C GLN A 181 5.12 -11.44 -18.70
N GLU A 182 3.80 -11.50 -18.53
CA GLU A 182 2.93 -12.48 -19.17
C GLU A 182 2.96 -12.39 -20.70
N TYR A 183 3.26 -11.21 -21.26
CA TYR A 183 3.41 -11.05 -22.71
C TYR A 183 4.64 -11.83 -23.20
N VAL A 184 5.76 -11.71 -22.50
CA VAL A 184 7.00 -12.45 -22.79
C VAL A 184 6.78 -13.95 -22.58
N MET A 185 6.10 -14.35 -21.48
CA MET A 185 5.74 -15.75 -21.23
C MET A 185 4.88 -16.33 -22.35
N ARG A 186 3.82 -15.62 -22.77
CA ARG A 186 2.95 -16.07 -23.85
C ARG A 186 3.73 -16.24 -25.15
N LYS A 187 4.53 -15.22 -25.54
CA LYS A 187 5.38 -15.30 -26.74
C LYS A 187 6.37 -16.46 -26.67
N PHE A 188 6.98 -16.67 -25.51
CA PHE A 188 7.89 -17.79 -25.29
C PHE A 188 7.20 -19.15 -25.45
N TYR A 189 6.03 -19.35 -24.86
CA TYR A 189 5.32 -20.63 -24.97
C TYR A 189 4.73 -20.87 -26.37
N GLU A 190 4.35 -19.81 -27.09
CA GLU A 190 4.04 -19.89 -28.52
C GLU A 190 5.23 -20.43 -29.31
N THR A 191 6.48 -20.02 -29.02
CA THR A 191 7.67 -20.59 -29.68
C THR A 191 7.92 -22.05 -29.30
N GLN A 192 7.37 -22.54 -28.19
CA GLN A 192 7.39 -23.96 -27.82
C GLN A 192 6.23 -24.77 -28.43
N GLY A 193 5.40 -24.13 -29.26
CA GLY A 193 4.31 -24.77 -29.99
C GLY A 193 3.05 -25.03 -29.17
N LEU A 194 2.84 -24.27 -28.08
CA LEU A 194 1.59 -24.26 -27.31
C LEU A 194 0.55 -23.34 -27.99
N SER A 195 -0.73 -23.69 -27.88
CA SER A 195 -1.82 -22.85 -28.38
C SER A 195 -2.13 -21.70 -27.42
N VAL A 196 -2.87 -20.70 -27.90
CA VAL A 196 -3.32 -19.57 -27.07
C VAL A 196 -4.18 -20.05 -25.89
N ASP A 197 -5.00 -21.08 -26.08
CA ASP A 197 -5.85 -21.63 -25.02
C ASP A 197 -5.02 -22.38 -23.96
N ASP A 198 -4.03 -23.19 -24.39
CA ASP A 198 -3.13 -23.91 -23.47
C ASP A 198 -2.38 -22.94 -22.55
N ILE A 199 -2.02 -21.76 -23.06
CA ILE A 199 -1.35 -20.70 -22.31
C ILE A 199 -2.37 -19.92 -21.46
N GLY A 200 -3.54 -19.61 -22.01
CA GLY A 200 -4.61 -18.87 -21.33
C GLY A 200 -5.08 -19.54 -20.04
N ASP A 201 -5.15 -20.87 -20.03
CA ASP A 201 -5.50 -21.70 -18.87
C ASP A 201 -4.43 -21.70 -17.76
N PHE A 202 -3.18 -21.41 -18.13
CA PHE A 202 -2.06 -21.30 -17.18
C PHE A 202 -2.02 -19.92 -16.51
N LEU A 203 -2.31 -18.86 -17.27
CA LEU A 203 -2.15 -17.49 -16.81
C LEU A 203 -3.23 -17.03 -15.82
N GLY A 204 -2.78 -16.30 -14.80
CA GLY A 204 -3.61 -15.72 -13.74
C GLY A 204 -4.50 -14.56 -14.18
N GLY A 205 -5.47 -14.20 -13.35
CA GLY A 205 -6.17 -12.91 -13.46
C GLY A 205 -5.23 -11.73 -13.13
N PRO A 206 -5.44 -10.52 -13.68
CA PRO A 206 -4.54 -9.37 -13.56
C PRO A 206 -4.00 -9.08 -12.16
N ALA A 207 -4.88 -9.11 -11.15
CA ALA A 207 -4.54 -8.83 -9.76
C ALA A 207 -3.80 -9.99 -9.05
N PHE A 208 -3.73 -11.17 -9.69
CA PHE A 208 -3.23 -12.43 -9.11
C PHE A 208 -1.99 -13.00 -9.81
N MET A 209 -1.57 -12.39 -10.92
CA MET A 209 -0.36 -12.77 -11.67
C MET A 209 0.91 -12.88 -10.81
N PRO A 210 1.14 -12.07 -9.75
CA PRO A 210 2.29 -12.28 -8.86
C PRO A 210 2.41 -13.70 -8.29
N TRP A 211 1.33 -14.29 -7.80
CA TRP A 211 1.34 -15.66 -7.26
C TRP A 211 1.45 -16.73 -8.34
N GLN A 212 1.01 -16.43 -9.56
CA GLN A 212 1.21 -17.31 -10.70
C GLN A 212 2.67 -17.32 -11.17
N ARG A 213 3.34 -16.16 -11.17
CA ARG A 213 4.78 -16.04 -11.49
C ARG A 213 5.64 -16.86 -10.52
N MET A 214 5.26 -16.87 -9.25
CA MET A 214 5.92 -17.65 -8.20
C MET A 214 5.54 -19.14 -8.16
N GLY A 215 4.64 -19.61 -9.05
CA GLY A 215 4.25 -21.03 -9.11
C GLY A 215 3.25 -21.48 -8.03
N ASN A 216 2.71 -20.55 -7.25
CA ASN A 216 1.73 -20.84 -6.19
C ASN A 216 0.35 -21.14 -6.77
N THR A 217 -0.04 -20.39 -7.81
CA THR A 217 -1.34 -20.50 -8.45
C THR A 217 -1.25 -20.61 -9.97
N GLN A 218 -2.31 -21.07 -10.61
CA GLN A 218 -2.48 -21.07 -12.06
C GLN A 218 -3.96 -20.88 -12.43
N GLY A 219 -4.23 -20.32 -13.60
CA GLY A 219 -5.60 -20.01 -14.04
C GLY A 219 -6.24 -18.85 -13.29
N SER A 220 -7.54 -18.63 -13.53
CA SER A 220 -8.27 -17.43 -13.11
C SER A 220 -9.57 -17.77 -12.39
N TRP A 221 -10.02 -16.88 -11.51
CA TRP A 221 -11.19 -17.11 -10.64
C TRP A 221 -12.52 -16.77 -11.30
N THR A 222 -12.49 -16.01 -12.40
CA THR A 222 -13.70 -15.52 -13.06
C THR A 222 -14.35 -16.59 -13.95
N THR A 223 -15.66 -16.51 -14.10
CA THR A 223 -16.43 -17.33 -15.06
C THR A 223 -16.70 -16.60 -16.38
N MET A 224 -16.28 -15.34 -16.51
CA MET A 224 -16.41 -14.56 -17.74
C MET A 224 -15.45 -15.09 -18.82
N ASN A 225 -15.73 -14.82 -20.11
CA ASN A 225 -14.91 -15.27 -21.26
C ASN A 225 -13.48 -14.64 -21.23
N ASP A 226 -12.63 -15.21 -20.38
CA ASP A 226 -11.40 -14.64 -19.84
C ASP A 226 -10.28 -14.51 -20.89
N THR A 227 -10.13 -15.47 -21.81
CA THR A 227 -8.95 -15.54 -22.69
C THR A 227 -8.76 -14.32 -23.59
N ALA A 228 -9.83 -13.78 -24.19
CA ALA A 228 -9.71 -12.60 -25.06
C ALA A 228 -9.38 -11.32 -24.26
N PHE A 229 -10.08 -11.08 -23.16
CA PHE A 229 -9.85 -9.93 -22.30
C PHE A 229 -8.48 -9.97 -21.60
N LYS A 230 -8.06 -11.16 -21.16
CA LYS A 230 -6.72 -11.40 -20.62
C LYS A 230 -5.65 -11.10 -21.65
N ASN A 231 -5.85 -11.48 -22.92
CA ASN A 231 -4.89 -11.20 -23.97
C ASN A 231 -4.74 -9.70 -24.27
N GLU A 232 -5.85 -8.95 -24.31
CA GLU A 232 -5.81 -7.49 -24.46
C GLU A 232 -5.15 -6.81 -23.26
N TRP A 233 -5.46 -7.28 -22.05
CA TRP A 233 -4.78 -6.84 -20.83
C TRP A 233 -3.27 -7.01 -20.95
N ILE A 234 -2.82 -8.24 -21.25
CA ILE A 234 -1.40 -8.57 -21.41
C ILE A 234 -0.73 -7.70 -22.46
N ASN A 235 -1.39 -7.42 -23.59
CA ASN A 235 -0.87 -6.52 -24.62
C ASN A 235 -0.67 -5.10 -24.08
N SER A 236 -1.66 -4.56 -23.36
CA SER A 236 -1.58 -3.22 -22.78
C SER A 236 -0.46 -3.09 -21.74
N GLN A 237 -0.25 -4.13 -20.93
CA GLN A 237 0.81 -4.16 -19.93
C GLN A 237 2.21 -4.21 -20.57
N TRP A 238 2.37 -4.86 -21.73
CA TRP A 238 3.62 -4.84 -22.49
C TRP A 238 3.99 -3.45 -23.00
N GLU A 239 2.99 -2.67 -23.44
CA GLU A 239 3.21 -1.27 -23.84
C GLU A 239 3.57 -0.39 -22.64
N LEU A 240 2.87 -0.55 -21.52
CA LEU A 240 3.18 0.15 -20.27
C LEU A 240 4.60 -0.15 -19.78
N GLN A 241 5.01 -1.43 -19.81
CA GLN A 241 6.35 -1.86 -19.43
C GLN A 241 7.44 -1.22 -20.30
N GLY A 242 7.18 -1.01 -21.58
CA GLY A 242 8.09 -0.26 -22.46
C GLY A 242 8.38 1.14 -21.94
N GLN A 243 7.35 1.87 -21.51
CA GLN A 243 7.48 3.23 -20.98
C GLN A 243 8.21 3.23 -19.63
N ILE A 244 7.89 2.27 -18.75
CA ILE A 244 8.57 2.09 -17.46
C ILE A 244 10.07 1.88 -17.67
N MET A 245 10.44 0.93 -18.53
CA MET A 245 11.84 0.57 -18.78
C MET A 245 12.63 1.70 -19.44
N GLN A 246 12.03 2.45 -20.38
CA GLN A 246 12.66 3.64 -20.97
C GLN A 246 12.99 4.68 -19.91
N ARG A 247 12.06 4.93 -18.96
CA ARG A 247 12.29 5.87 -17.87
C ARG A 247 13.31 5.34 -16.86
N MET A 248 13.28 4.05 -16.51
CA MET A 248 14.30 3.42 -15.68
C MET A 248 15.70 3.58 -16.30
N GLN A 249 15.84 3.35 -17.61
CA GLN A 249 17.11 3.54 -18.33
C GLN A 249 17.55 5.02 -18.32
N ALA A 250 16.64 5.97 -18.55
CA ALA A 250 16.92 7.40 -18.49
C ALA A 250 17.39 7.85 -17.08
N PHE A 251 16.83 7.23 -16.05
CA PHE A 251 17.19 7.47 -14.65
C PHE A 251 18.35 6.61 -14.14
N ASN A 252 18.90 5.72 -14.96
CA ASN A 252 19.92 4.75 -14.55
C ASN A 252 19.47 3.91 -13.32
N ILE A 253 18.18 3.56 -13.26
CA ILE A 253 17.65 2.58 -12.31
C ILE A 253 17.85 1.20 -12.93
N THR A 254 18.60 0.33 -12.27
CA THR A 254 18.86 -1.04 -12.71
C THR A 254 17.59 -1.89 -12.56
N PRO A 255 17.04 -2.43 -13.65
CA PRO A 255 15.88 -3.32 -13.55
C PRO A 255 16.31 -4.71 -13.11
N ILE A 256 15.57 -5.28 -12.16
CA ILE A 256 15.58 -6.71 -11.86
C ILE A 256 14.50 -7.35 -12.75
N MET A 257 14.95 -8.08 -13.75
CA MET A 257 14.10 -8.65 -14.79
C MET A 257 13.54 -10.01 -14.36
N PRO A 258 12.34 -10.39 -14.79
CA PRO A 258 11.89 -11.76 -14.62
C PRO A 258 12.69 -12.73 -15.49
N SER A 259 12.86 -13.97 -15.02
CA SER A 259 13.44 -15.07 -15.80
C SER A 259 12.53 -16.30 -15.86
N PHE A 260 12.98 -17.33 -16.57
CA PHE A 260 12.28 -18.62 -16.65
C PHE A 260 12.33 -19.35 -15.30
N GLN A 261 11.19 -19.41 -14.60
CA GLN A 261 11.09 -19.94 -13.23
C GLN A 261 11.09 -21.47 -13.15
N GLY A 262 10.78 -22.15 -14.25
CA GLY A 262 10.51 -23.60 -14.26
C GLY A 262 9.05 -23.98 -14.04
N PHE A 263 8.18 -23.06 -13.60
CA PHE A 263 6.72 -23.27 -13.64
C PHE A 263 6.20 -23.13 -15.06
N VAL A 264 5.45 -24.12 -15.54
CA VAL A 264 5.09 -24.26 -16.96
C VAL A 264 3.62 -24.63 -17.16
N PRO A 265 3.02 -24.31 -18.33
CA PRO A 265 1.69 -24.79 -18.68
C PRO A 265 1.60 -26.32 -18.64
N ARG A 266 0.44 -26.84 -18.24
CA ARG A 266 0.15 -28.29 -18.13
C ARG A 266 0.40 -29.08 -19.42
N LYS A 267 0.39 -28.39 -20.55
CA LYS A 267 0.54 -28.94 -21.90
C LYS A 267 1.98 -28.98 -22.40
N LEU A 268 2.92 -28.29 -21.72
CA LEU A 268 4.32 -28.32 -22.10
C LEU A 268 4.94 -29.74 -22.03
N PRO A 269 4.63 -30.60 -21.03
CA PRO A 269 5.15 -31.96 -20.98
C PRO A 269 4.84 -32.81 -22.23
N GLU A 270 3.73 -32.56 -22.91
CA GLU A 270 3.37 -33.28 -24.16
C GLU A 270 4.36 -32.99 -25.29
N LYS A 271 5.09 -31.86 -25.24
CA LYS A 271 6.15 -31.50 -26.20
C LYS A 271 7.50 -32.14 -25.87
N TYR A 272 7.69 -32.56 -24.62
CA TYR A 272 8.96 -33.12 -24.11
C TYR A 272 8.73 -34.42 -23.35
N PRO A 273 8.28 -35.50 -24.03
CA PRO A 273 7.86 -36.74 -23.38
C PRO A 273 8.99 -37.49 -22.65
N ASN A 274 10.25 -37.18 -22.97
CA ASN A 274 11.43 -37.79 -22.35
C ASN A 274 12.01 -36.96 -21.19
N THR A 275 11.41 -35.84 -20.85
CA THR A 275 11.84 -34.98 -19.74
C THR A 275 10.96 -35.24 -18.53
N LYS A 276 11.58 -35.30 -17.34
CA LYS A 276 10.82 -35.44 -16.11
C LYS A 276 10.27 -34.08 -15.69
N PHE A 277 8.95 -34.01 -15.54
CA PHE A 277 8.26 -32.89 -14.90
C PHE A 277 7.72 -33.33 -13.53
N ASP A 278 7.74 -32.40 -12.60
CA ASP A 278 7.17 -32.51 -11.26
C ASP A 278 5.93 -31.58 -11.16
N LYS A 279 5.35 -31.51 -9.95
CA LYS A 279 4.35 -30.49 -9.59
C LYS A 279 4.78 -29.75 -8.33
N SER A 280 4.46 -28.47 -8.24
CA SER A 280 4.56 -27.76 -6.96
C SER A 280 3.59 -28.34 -5.92
N SER A 281 3.87 -28.10 -4.64
CA SER A 281 2.96 -28.50 -3.56
C SER A 281 1.65 -27.70 -3.62
N ASN A 282 0.55 -28.28 -3.10
CA ASN A 282 -0.68 -27.52 -2.85
C ASN A 282 -0.36 -26.28 -2.00
N TRP A 283 -0.75 -25.09 -2.50
CA TRP A 283 -0.52 -23.84 -1.80
C TRP A 283 -1.79 -23.41 -1.05
N VAL A 284 -1.65 -23.24 0.27
CA VAL A 284 -2.67 -22.78 1.23
C VAL A 284 -4.04 -23.48 1.16
N GLY A 285 -4.10 -24.73 0.69
CA GLY A 285 -5.37 -25.46 0.56
C GLY A 285 -6.20 -25.04 -0.65
N MET A 286 -5.59 -24.38 -1.65
CA MET A 286 -6.27 -24.05 -2.89
C MET A 286 -6.75 -25.30 -3.63
N PRO A 287 -7.88 -25.24 -4.35
CA PRO A 287 -8.32 -26.34 -5.21
C PRO A 287 -7.24 -26.71 -6.24
N GLU A 288 -7.04 -28.01 -6.49
CA GLU A 288 -5.95 -28.52 -7.35
C GLU A 288 -5.92 -27.89 -8.75
N GLN A 289 -7.07 -27.54 -9.33
CA GLN A 289 -7.14 -26.88 -10.63
C GLN A 289 -6.53 -25.47 -10.65
N PHE A 290 -6.26 -24.89 -9.48
CA PHE A 290 -5.74 -23.54 -9.30
C PHE A 290 -4.37 -23.49 -8.64
N THR A 291 -3.79 -24.63 -8.25
CA THR A 291 -2.44 -24.74 -7.66
C THR A 291 -1.75 -25.99 -8.22
N GLU A 292 -0.79 -26.59 -7.53
CA GLU A 292 0.00 -27.74 -7.98
C GLU A 292 0.51 -27.58 -9.41
N VAL A 293 1.15 -26.44 -9.63
CA VAL A 293 1.61 -25.99 -10.94
C VAL A 293 2.66 -26.95 -11.47
N THR A 294 2.55 -27.32 -12.75
CA THR A 294 3.54 -28.17 -13.40
C THR A 294 4.91 -27.49 -13.36
N PHE A 295 5.93 -28.23 -12.93
CA PHE A 295 7.26 -27.71 -12.65
C PHE A 295 8.32 -28.51 -13.40
N LEU A 296 9.21 -27.82 -14.11
CA LEU A 296 10.41 -28.37 -14.73
C LEU A 296 11.59 -28.16 -13.77
N PRO A 297 12.11 -29.24 -13.14
CA PRO A 297 13.24 -29.13 -12.23
C PRO A 297 14.49 -28.56 -12.93
N SER A 298 15.22 -27.69 -12.24
CA SER A 298 16.45 -27.07 -12.77
C SER A 298 17.61 -28.05 -12.99
N THR A 299 17.48 -29.29 -12.50
CA THR A 299 18.41 -30.39 -12.75
C THR A 299 18.23 -31.02 -14.14
N GLU A 300 17.08 -30.81 -14.79
CA GLU A 300 16.82 -31.30 -16.14
C GLU A 300 17.58 -30.44 -17.18
N PRO A 301 18.26 -31.05 -18.18
CA PRO A 301 18.94 -30.29 -19.23
C PRO A 301 18.02 -29.32 -19.97
N LEU A 302 16.74 -29.69 -20.13
CA LEU A 302 15.73 -28.85 -20.78
C LEU A 302 15.57 -27.50 -20.08
N PHE A 303 15.71 -27.43 -18.74
CA PHE A 303 15.61 -26.18 -18.01
C PHE A 303 16.64 -25.15 -18.47
N THR A 304 17.89 -25.59 -18.69
CA THR A 304 18.96 -24.71 -19.20
C THR A 304 18.62 -24.20 -20.59
N THR A 305 18.19 -25.08 -21.49
CA THR A 305 17.80 -24.71 -22.85
C THR A 305 16.65 -23.70 -22.88
N LEU A 306 15.59 -23.95 -22.10
CA LEU A 306 14.43 -23.06 -22.04
C LEU A 306 14.76 -21.72 -21.37
N SER A 307 15.61 -21.70 -20.34
CA SER A 307 16.08 -20.47 -19.71
C SER A 307 16.88 -19.59 -20.67
N GLN A 308 17.79 -20.19 -21.45
CA GLN A 308 18.53 -19.50 -22.50
C GLN A 308 17.60 -18.87 -23.54
N GLN A 309 16.65 -19.65 -24.06
CA GLN A 309 15.69 -19.19 -25.06
C GLN A 309 14.80 -18.06 -24.51
N PHE A 310 14.32 -18.18 -23.27
CA PHE A 310 13.48 -17.17 -22.63
C PHE A 310 14.23 -15.84 -22.48
N ILE A 311 15.45 -15.86 -21.95
CA ILE A 311 16.25 -14.64 -21.74
C ILE A 311 16.62 -14.01 -23.09
N GLN A 312 16.99 -14.82 -24.10
CA GLN A 312 17.31 -14.30 -25.44
C GLN A 312 16.09 -13.66 -26.10
N LEU A 313 14.91 -14.30 -26.02
CA LEU A 313 13.66 -13.75 -26.53
C LEU A 313 13.30 -12.44 -25.82
N GLN A 314 13.34 -12.43 -24.48
CA GLN A 314 13.05 -11.24 -23.68
C GLN A 314 13.94 -10.06 -24.10
N ARG A 315 15.24 -10.29 -24.26
CA ARG A 315 16.21 -9.25 -24.66
C ARG A 315 15.97 -8.74 -26.07
N ALA A 316 15.67 -9.64 -27.02
CA ALA A 316 15.31 -9.25 -28.38
C ALA A 316 14.07 -8.34 -28.39
N MET A 317 13.04 -8.70 -27.62
CA MET A 317 11.80 -7.92 -27.52
C MET A 317 12.01 -6.54 -26.87
N TYR A 318 12.85 -6.43 -25.84
CA TYR A 318 13.19 -5.12 -25.27
C TYR A 318 14.02 -4.26 -26.23
N LYS A 319 14.95 -4.88 -26.98
CA LYS A 319 15.71 -4.19 -28.02
C LYS A 319 14.80 -3.61 -29.11
N GLU A 320 13.74 -4.31 -29.49
CA GLU A 320 12.73 -3.80 -30.43
C GLU A 320 11.98 -2.55 -29.90
N LYS A 321 11.85 -2.41 -28.58
CA LYS A 321 11.32 -1.20 -27.92
C LYS A 321 12.36 -0.09 -27.70
N GLY A 322 13.58 -0.26 -28.23
CA GLY A 322 14.68 0.69 -28.07
C GLY A 322 15.32 0.67 -26.68
N ILE A 323 15.13 -0.40 -25.91
CA ILE A 323 15.69 -0.56 -24.56
C ILE A 323 16.92 -1.43 -24.66
N ASP A 324 18.07 -0.92 -24.20
CA ASP A 324 19.33 -1.64 -24.25
C ASP A 324 19.60 -2.33 -22.90
N MET A 325 19.41 -3.64 -22.87
CA MET A 325 19.64 -4.49 -21.72
C MET A 325 21.12 -4.87 -21.53
N ASP A 326 22.03 -4.44 -22.42
CA ASP A 326 23.45 -4.82 -22.41
C ASP A 326 24.40 -3.74 -21.87
N VAL A 327 23.90 -2.54 -21.60
CA VAL A 327 24.70 -1.40 -21.12
C VAL A 327 25.29 -1.62 -19.73
N SER A 328 24.68 -2.50 -18.94
CA SER A 328 25.13 -2.80 -17.58
C SER A 328 26.30 -3.79 -17.58
N VAL A 329 27.18 -3.63 -16.58
CA VAL A 329 28.24 -4.61 -16.29
C VAL A 329 27.68 -5.93 -15.72
N GLN A 330 26.48 -5.86 -15.13
CA GLN A 330 25.75 -6.97 -14.52
C GLN A 330 24.26 -6.84 -14.84
N ASN A 331 23.61 -7.96 -15.16
CA ASN A 331 22.19 -8.01 -15.52
C ASN A 331 21.44 -8.81 -14.46
N PHE A 332 20.47 -8.19 -13.78
CA PHE A 332 19.82 -8.80 -12.62
C PHE A 332 18.54 -9.53 -13.05
N TYR A 333 18.42 -10.79 -12.67
CA TYR A 333 17.28 -11.63 -13.00
C TYR A 333 16.69 -12.27 -11.74
N LEU A 334 15.38 -12.09 -11.54
CA LEU A 334 14.63 -12.70 -10.45
C LEU A 334 14.30 -14.17 -10.77
N LEU A 335 14.56 -15.07 -9.82
CA LEU A 335 14.04 -16.43 -9.84
C LEU A 335 13.83 -16.98 -8.42
N ASP A 336 12.60 -17.39 -8.11
CA ASP A 336 12.21 -17.93 -6.81
C ASP A 336 11.71 -19.37 -6.95
N LEU A 337 12.54 -20.34 -6.59
CA LEU A 337 12.23 -21.77 -6.78
C LEU A 337 11.09 -22.27 -5.88
N TYR A 338 11.04 -21.80 -4.63
CA TYR A 338 10.27 -22.45 -3.57
C TYR A 338 9.49 -21.46 -2.70
N ASN A 339 9.05 -20.33 -3.26
CA ASN A 339 8.30 -19.33 -2.51
C ASN A 339 7.01 -19.94 -1.93
N GLU A 340 6.95 -20.09 -0.61
CA GLU A 340 5.84 -20.74 0.11
C GLU A 340 5.47 -22.14 -0.39
N MET A 341 6.43 -22.85 -0.99
CA MET A 341 6.21 -24.20 -1.54
C MET A 341 7.18 -25.20 -0.91
N ILE A 342 6.76 -26.45 -0.88
CA ILE A 342 7.60 -27.57 -0.45
C ILE A 342 8.33 -28.12 -1.68
N PRO A 343 9.68 -28.12 -1.70
CA PRO A 343 10.45 -28.75 -2.78
C PRO A 343 10.10 -30.24 -2.92
N THR A 344 10.05 -30.75 -4.15
CA THR A 344 9.80 -32.18 -4.39
C THR A 344 10.91 -33.09 -3.83
N CYS A 345 12.14 -32.58 -3.73
CA CYS A 345 13.23 -33.19 -2.97
C CYS A 345 13.80 -32.23 -1.93
N THR A 346 13.89 -32.65 -0.67
CA THR A 346 14.29 -31.81 0.47
C THR A 346 15.61 -32.23 1.12
N THR A 347 16.39 -33.13 0.50
CA THR A 347 17.74 -33.44 0.98
C THR A 347 18.72 -32.32 0.63
N PRO A 348 19.74 -32.04 1.46
CA PRO A 348 20.75 -31.02 1.14
C PRO A 348 21.38 -31.22 -0.24
N GLU A 349 21.65 -32.46 -0.65
CA GLU A 349 22.26 -32.80 -1.93
C GLU A 349 21.36 -32.46 -3.11
N CYS A 350 20.05 -32.73 -2.99
CA CYS A 350 19.07 -32.35 -4.01
C CYS A 350 18.95 -30.84 -4.14
N LEU A 351 18.84 -30.13 -3.02
CA LEU A 351 18.70 -28.67 -3.00
C LEU A 351 19.93 -28.00 -3.63
N LYS A 352 21.13 -28.53 -3.29
CA LYS A 352 22.39 -28.14 -3.90
C LYS A 352 22.40 -28.34 -5.41
N ALA A 353 21.96 -29.50 -5.89
CA ALA A 353 21.89 -29.78 -7.32
C ALA A 353 20.91 -28.83 -8.05
N GLY A 354 19.76 -28.54 -7.43
CA GLY A 354 18.76 -27.62 -7.97
C GLY A 354 19.30 -26.19 -8.16
N THR A 355 19.91 -25.61 -7.14
CA THR A 355 20.46 -24.25 -7.24
C THR A 355 21.70 -24.17 -8.12
N ALA A 356 22.54 -25.21 -8.16
CA ALA A 356 23.62 -25.31 -9.13
C ALA A 356 23.09 -25.35 -10.57
N GLY A 357 21.97 -26.06 -10.82
CA GLY A 357 21.29 -26.09 -12.11
C GLY A 357 20.80 -24.71 -12.55
N VAL A 358 20.17 -23.94 -11.65
CA VAL A 358 19.75 -22.56 -11.93
C VAL A 358 20.93 -21.66 -12.26
N MET A 359 22.00 -21.71 -11.46
CA MET A 359 23.18 -20.86 -11.70
C MET A 359 23.85 -21.18 -13.03
N LYS A 360 23.98 -22.47 -13.39
CA LYS A 360 24.47 -22.90 -14.70
C LYS A 360 23.60 -22.38 -15.83
N ALA A 361 22.27 -22.47 -15.70
CA ALA A 361 21.33 -21.98 -16.70
C ALA A 361 21.47 -20.46 -16.92
N PHE A 362 21.56 -19.67 -15.84
CA PHE A 362 21.79 -18.23 -15.95
C PHE A 362 23.10 -17.90 -16.65
N LYS A 363 24.22 -18.50 -16.22
CA LYS A 363 25.53 -18.25 -16.84
C LYS A 363 25.57 -18.67 -18.31
N ALA A 364 24.82 -19.70 -18.68
CA ALA A 364 24.71 -20.16 -20.06
C ALA A 364 23.81 -19.23 -20.91
N ALA A 365 22.84 -18.56 -20.30
CA ALA A 365 21.94 -17.61 -20.98
C ALA A 365 22.56 -16.22 -21.14
N ASP A 366 23.23 -15.75 -20.10
CA ASP A 366 23.89 -14.44 -20.04
C ASP A 366 25.08 -14.52 -19.06
N PRO A 367 26.34 -14.44 -19.55
CA PRO A 367 27.51 -14.46 -18.69
C PRO A 367 27.50 -13.37 -17.60
N LYS A 368 26.84 -12.23 -17.84
CA LYS A 368 26.69 -11.12 -16.89
C LYS A 368 25.52 -11.29 -15.91
N ALA A 369 24.75 -12.37 -16.00
CA ALA A 369 23.56 -12.58 -15.17
C ALA A 369 23.89 -12.62 -13.68
N VAL A 370 23.13 -11.90 -12.87
CA VAL A 370 23.12 -11.99 -11.41
C VAL A 370 21.76 -12.55 -11.01
N TRP A 371 21.76 -13.67 -10.29
CA TRP A 371 20.54 -14.29 -9.80
C TRP A 371 20.05 -13.59 -8.53
N VAL A 372 18.93 -12.86 -8.65
CA VAL A 372 18.21 -12.29 -7.51
C VAL A 372 17.16 -13.27 -6.99
N MET A 373 17.08 -13.45 -5.67
CA MET A 373 16.09 -14.30 -5.01
C MET A 373 15.58 -13.72 -3.71
N GLN A 374 14.34 -14.03 -3.34
CA GLN A 374 13.74 -13.68 -2.06
C GLN A 374 14.08 -14.76 -1.01
N SER A 375 14.47 -14.35 0.20
CA SER A 375 14.77 -15.28 1.30
C SER A 375 13.52 -15.89 1.97
N TRP A 376 12.31 -15.43 1.61
CA TRP A 376 11.06 -15.73 2.31
C TRP A 376 10.76 -17.22 2.50
N PHE A 377 11.14 -18.07 1.53
CA PHE A 377 10.92 -19.50 1.63
C PHE A 377 11.57 -20.13 2.88
N LEU A 378 12.66 -19.54 3.40
CA LEU A 378 13.36 -19.98 4.62
C LEU A 378 12.56 -19.72 5.91
N MET A 379 11.47 -18.95 5.84
CA MET A 379 10.59 -18.67 6.99
C MET A 379 9.87 -19.93 7.50
N ASN A 380 9.70 -20.94 6.64
CA ASN A 380 9.25 -22.26 7.09
C ASN A 380 10.41 -23.01 7.79
N LYS A 381 10.69 -22.64 9.04
CA LYS A 381 11.81 -23.18 9.86
C LYS A 381 11.71 -24.68 10.12
N GLY A 382 10.51 -25.27 10.03
CA GLY A 382 10.32 -26.72 10.14
C GLY A 382 10.90 -27.47 8.92
N LEU A 383 10.79 -26.86 7.74
CA LEU A 383 11.35 -27.37 6.50
C LEU A 383 12.81 -26.93 6.31
N TRP A 384 13.09 -25.64 6.42
CA TRP A 384 14.40 -25.04 6.13
C TRP A 384 15.29 -24.95 7.37
N ASN A 385 15.80 -26.11 7.78
CA ASN A 385 16.83 -26.20 8.82
C ASN A 385 18.23 -25.86 8.26
N ALA A 386 19.22 -25.75 9.16
CA ALA A 386 20.58 -25.36 8.78
C ALA A 386 21.20 -26.23 7.66
N PRO A 387 21.18 -27.59 7.71
CA PRO A 387 21.72 -28.41 6.63
C PRO A 387 21.07 -28.16 5.26
N ARG A 388 19.74 -28.04 5.20
CA ARG A 388 19.01 -27.79 3.95
C ARG A 388 19.29 -26.39 3.40
N THR A 389 19.30 -25.39 4.28
CA THR A 389 19.56 -24.00 3.94
C THR A 389 20.99 -23.84 3.43
N GLN A 390 21.97 -24.46 4.09
CA GLN A 390 23.35 -24.48 3.63
C GLN A 390 23.48 -25.20 2.28
N GLY A 391 22.85 -26.38 2.11
CA GLY A 391 22.85 -27.14 0.85
C GLY A 391 22.30 -26.33 -0.33
N TYR A 392 21.22 -25.57 -0.10
CA TYR A 392 20.67 -24.65 -1.11
C TYR A 392 21.71 -23.62 -1.58
N PHE A 393 22.42 -22.95 -0.66
CA PHE A 393 23.44 -21.95 -1.05
C PHE A 393 24.76 -22.59 -1.53
N ASP A 394 25.07 -23.83 -1.14
CA ASP A 394 26.26 -24.56 -1.61
C ASP A 394 26.22 -24.80 -3.13
N GLY A 395 25.04 -24.92 -3.74
CA GLY A 395 24.95 -25.11 -5.20
C GLY A 395 25.37 -23.86 -5.98
N ILE A 396 25.07 -22.67 -5.45
CA ILE A 396 25.54 -21.40 -5.99
C ILE A 396 27.05 -21.28 -5.81
N ARG A 397 27.57 -21.64 -4.62
CA ARG A 397 29.01 -21.63 -4.33
C ARG A 397 29.80 -22.60 -5.22
N GLU A 398 29.26 -23.77 -5.49
CA GLU A 398 29.91 -24.75 -6.36
C GLU A 398 30.14 -24.20 -7.78
N VAL A 399 29.18 -23.46 -8.32
CA VAL A 399 29.25 -22.99 -9.71
C VAL A 399 30.09 -21.72 -9.85
N ASN A 400 29.97 -20.77 -8.93
CA ASN A 400 30.60 -19.46 -9.09
C ASN A 400 31.22 -18.88 -7.80
N ASN A 401 31.54 -19.74 -6.84
CA ASN A 401 32.13 -19.36 -5.55
C ASN A 401 31.30 -18.31 -4.77
N GLY A 402 29.98 -18.35 -4.94
CA GLY A 402 29.03 -17.47 -4.28
C GLY A 402 28.82 -16.11 -4.96
N ARG A 403 29.48 -15.87 -6.10
CA ARG A 403 29.33 -14.66 -6.91
C ARG A 403 28.13 -14.74 -7.85
N ASP A 404 27.73 -13.58 -8.35
CA ASP A 404 26.62 -13.40 -9.29
C ASP A 404 25.27 -13.92 -8.76
N ALA A 405 25.07 -13.80 -7.45
CA ALA A 405 23.79 -14.00 -6.79
C ALA A 405 23.56 -12.89 -5.76
N PHE A 406 22.31 -12.49 -5.57
CA PHE A 406 21.89 -11.47 -4.61
C PHE A 406 20.64 -11.92 -3.86
N VAL A 407 20.76 -12.12 -2.55
CA VAL A 407 19.62 -12.50 -1.70
C VAL A 407 18.96 -11.25 -1.15
N ILE A 408 17.67 -11.06 -1.46
CA ILE A 408 16.83 -10.08 -0.77
C ILE A 408 16.41 -10.72 0.55
N ASP A 409 16.96 -10.27 1.68
CA ASP A 409 16.48 -10.69 2.98
C ASP A 409 15.13 -10.03 3.27
N LEU A 410 14.06 -10.70 2.86
CA LEU A 410 12.78 -10.06 2.57
C LEU A 410 12.12 -9.43 3.80
N TYR A 411 12.38 -9.99 4.99
CA TYR A 411 11.69 -9.64 6.24
C TYR A 411 12.64 -9.26 7.38
N SER A 412 13.70 -8.51 7.07
CA SER A 412 14.77 -8.22 8.04
C SER A 412 14.34 -7.32 9.20
N ASP A 413 13.27 -6.54 9.07
CA ASP A 413 12.75 -5.64 10.11
C ASP A 413 12.11 -6.38 11.30
N VAL A 414 11.79 -7.67 11.15
CA VAL A 414 11.17 -8.50 12.20
C VAL A 414 11.83 -9.87 12.34
N GLN A 415 12.12 -10.57 11.24
CA GLN A 415 12.76 -11.90 11.24
C GLN A 415 13.99 -11.93 10.32
N PRO A 416 15.11 -11.30 10.74
CA PRO A 416 16.32 -11.22 9.93
C PRO A 416 16.99 -12.59 9.75
N LEU A 417 16.91 -13.16 8.54
CA LEU A 417 17.50 -14.47 8.24
C LEU A 417 19.02 -14.39 8.05
N TRP A 418 19.56 -13.20 7.77
CA TRP A 418 21.01 -12.98 7.72
C TRP A 418 21.71 -13.36 9.03
N THR A 419 21.03 -13.23 10.18
CA THR A 419 21.59 -13.57 11.50
C THR A 419 21.77 -15.08 11.68
N THR A 420 20.82 -15.88 11.21
CA THR A 420 20.83 -17.35 11.36
C THR A 420 21.57 -18.09 10.25
N THR A 421 21.88 -17.39 9.17
CA THR A 421 22.60 -17.94 8.00
C THR A 421 24.03 -17.41 7.87
N GLU A 422 24.51 -16.68 8.88
CA GLU A 422 25.85 -16.05 8.90
C GLU A 422 26.08 -15.19 7.63
N GLY A 423 25.08 -14.39 7.25
CA GLY A 423 25.10 -13.62 6.01
C GLY A 423 24.96 -14.50 4.76
N PHE A 424 23.95 -15.38 4.76
CA PHE A 424 23.64 -16.31 3.66
C PHE A 424 24.85 -17.13 3.19
N TYR A 425 25.71 -17.52 4.13
CA TYR A 425 26.91 -18.32 3.88
C TYR A 425 27.81 -17.73 2.79
N GLY A 426 27.97 -16.39 2.79
CA GLY A 426 28.88 -15.67 1.90
C GLY A 426 28.32 -15.32 0.52
N ILE A 427 27.01 -15.45 0.30
CA ILE A 427 26.33 -14.87 -0.86
C ILE A 427 26.06 -13.39 -0.59
N ASP A 428 26.18 -12.53 -1.61
CA ASP A 428 25.80 -11.12 -1.48
C ASP A 428 24.31 -10.98 -1.19
N TRP A 429 23.95 -10.07 -0.29
CA TRP A 429 22.57 -9.91 0.17
C TRP A 429 22.21 -8.46 0.48
N GLY A 430 20.92 -8.19 0.63
CA GLY A 430 20.41 -6.89 1.04
C GLY A 430 19.43 -6.98 2.19
N TRP A 431 19.50 -6.03 3.11
CA TRP A 431 18.53 -5.87 4.20
C TRP A 431 17.25 -5.23 3.64
N SER A 432 16.06 -5.72 4.00
CA SER A 432 14.81 -5.03 3.67
C SER A 432 13.81 -4.94 4.80
N MET A 433 12.98 -3.91 4.69
CA MET A 433 11.77 -3.76 5.49
C MET A 433 10.56 -4.26 4.70
N LEU A 434 9.93 -5.33 5.19
CA LEU A 434 8.66 -5.85 4.66
C LEU A 434 7.50 -5.00 5.18
N ASN A 435 7.40 -4.82 6.50
CA ASN A 435 6.39 -4.05 7.22
C ASN A 435 4.90 -4.39 6.97
N ASN A 436 4.43 -4.34 5.73
CA ASN A 436 3.03 -4.48 5.34
C ASN A 436 2.75 -5.78 4.58
N PHE A 437 1.67 -6.45 4.97
CA PHE A 437 1.11 -7.64 4.32
C PHE A 437 -0.29 -7.37 3.73
N GLY A 438 -0.56 -7.86 2.51
CA GLY A 438 -1.83 -7.73 1.79
C GLY A 438 -2.24 -6.31 1.39
N GLY A 439 -1.41 -5.29 1.63
CA GLY A 439 -1.85 -3.89 1.54
C GLY A 439 -2.91 -3.54 2.57
N SER A 440 -3.00 -4.28 3.68
CA SER A 440 -3.98 -4.02 4.75
C SER A 440 -3.58 -2.78 5.55
N GLN A 441 -4.56 -1.99 5.99
CA GLN A 441 -4.35 -0.84 6.85
C GLN A 441 -3.95 -1.25 8.29
N GLY A 442 -3.42 -0.28 9.03
CA GLY A 442 -3.01 -0.44 10.43
C GLY A 442 -1.70 0.30 10.71
N LEU A 443 -1.63 1.05 11.81
CA LEU A 443 -0.39 1.71 12.20
C LEU A 443 0.55 0.71 12.86
N TYR A 444 1.68 0.40 12.21
CA TYR A 444 2.62 -0.64 12.66
C TYR A 444 4.06 -0.38 12.23
N GLY A 445 5.02 -0.71 13.10
CA GLY A 445 6.44 -0.68 12.77
C GLY A 445 7.35 -1.18 13.89
N THR A 446 8.61 -1.39 13.52
CA THR A 446 9.71 -1.79 14.42
C THR A 446 10.83 -0.75 14.39
N LEU A 447 10.47 0.51 14.61
CA LEU A 447 11.31 1.68 14.42
C LEU A 447 12.68 1.61 15.14
N PRO A 448 12.80 1.09 16.38
CA PRO A 448 14.13 0.86 16.99
C PRO A 448 15.00 -0.12 16.20
N THR A 449 14.41 -1.18 15.63
CA THR A 449 15.14 -2.15 14.78
C THR A 449 15.67 -1.47 13.52
N LEU A 450 14.84 -0.65 12.86
CA LEU A 450 15.22 0.07 11.63
C LEU A 450 16.47 0.94 11.83
N LEU A 451 16.61 1.57 13.00
CA LEU A 451 17.74 2.45 13.32
C LEU A 451 19.02 1.71 13.74
N THR A 452 19.00 0.38 13.89
CA THR A 452 20.16 -0.36 14.40
C THR A 452 20.58 -1.54 13.52
N ASP A 453 19.66 -2.37 13.06
CA ASP A 453 19.98 -3.63 12.41
C ASP A 453 20.64 -3.52 11.02
N PRO A 454 20.24 -2.57 10.15
CA PRO A 454 20.96 -2.36 8.88
C PRO A 454 22.45 -2.07 9.08
N PHE A 455 22.80 -1.26 10.08
CA PHE A 455 24.18 -0.92 10.40
C PHE A 455 24.95 -2.11 10.98
N LYS A 456 24.32 -2.91 11.85
CA LYS A 456 24.92 -4.16 12.36
C LYS A 456 25.21 -5.12 11.21
N GLY A 457 24.25 -5.33 10.31
CA GLY A 457 24.40 -6.19 9.14
C GLY A 457 25.55 -5.74 8.25
N TYR A 458 25.70 -4.43 8.04
CA TYR A 458 26.79 -3.86 7.25
C TYR A 458 28.17 -4.01 7.92
N GLN A 459 28.26 -3.84 9.26
CA GLN A 459 29.52 -3.87 10.00
C GLN A 459 30.07 -5.29 10.25
N GLN A 460 29.26 -6.34 10.11
CA GLN A 460 29.69 -7.71 10.37
C GLN A 460 30.76 -8.22 9.37
N SER A 461 31.71 -8.99 9.90
CA SER A 461 33.01 -9.34 9.28
C SER A 461 32.95 -10.19 8.00
N ALA A 462 31.78 -10.74 7.64
CA ALA A 462 31.57 -11.46 6.37
C ALA A 462 31.31 -10.55 5.15
N LYS A 463 31.12 -9.23 5.34
CA LYS A 463 31.10 -8.17 4.30
C LYS A 463 30.35 -8.49 2.99
N SER A 464 29.22 -9.17 3.06
CA SER A 464 28.36 -9.49 1.89
C SER A 464 27.06 -8.70 1.83
N MET A 465 26.78 -7.81 2.80
CA MET A 465 25.63 -6.90 2.69
C MET A 465 25.93 -5.82 1.63
N ARG A 466 25.26 -5.90 0.48
CA ARG A 466 25.42 -5.01 -0.68
C ARG A 466 24.17 -4.19 -0.98
N GLY A 467 23.08 -4.39 -0.27
CA GLY A 467 21.88 -3.60 -0.49
C GLY A 467 21.05 -3.29 0.74
N MET A 468 20.21 -2.27 0.61
CA MET A 468 19.19 -1.90 1.58
C MET A 468 17.92 -1.51 0.82
N GLY A 469 16.74 -1.90 1.29
CA GLY A 469 15.52 -1.65 0.51
C GLY A 469 14.22 -1.82 1.27
N ILE A 470 13.13 -1.65 0.54
CA ILE A 470 11.78 -1.81 1.03
C ILE A 470 11.01 -2.79 0.14
N THR A 471 10.28 -3.71 0.76
CA THR A 471 9.73 -4.92 0.13
C THR A 471 8.31 -5.20 0.60
N MET A 472 7.56 -4.16 0.93
CA MET A 472 6.17 -4.26 1.38
C MET A 472 5.24 -4.91 0.35
N GLU A 473 4.27 -5.68 0.83
CA GLU A 473 3.28 -6.29 -0.07
C GLU A 473 2.34 -5.26 -0.66
N GLY A 474 2.00 -4.18 0.06
CA GLY A 474 1.22 -3.06 -0.44
C GLY A 474 1.67 -1.72 0.13
N ILE A 475 1.46 -0.65 -0.64
CA ILE A 475 1.87 0.72 -0.30
C ILE A 475 0.71 1.56 0.26
N ASN A 476 0.88 2.89 0.38
CA ASN A 476 -0.09 3.83 0.95
C ASN A 476 -0.43 3.50 2.41
N ASN A 477 0.61 3.31 3.21
CA ASN A 477 0.58 3.11 4.66
C ASN A 477 1.93 3.56 5.22
N ASN A 478 2.00 3.84 6.52
CA ASN A 478 3.24 4.02 7.31
C ASN A 478 4.40 4.76 6.61
N GLU A 479 4.11 5.83 5.86
CA GLU A 479 5.05 6.47 4.91
C GLU A 479 6.37 6.89 5.55
N TYR A 480 6.33 7.34 6.79
CA TYR A 480 7.51 7.72 7.57
C TYR A 480 8.57 6.61 7.63
N LEU A 481 8.14 5.36 7.84
CA LEU A 481 9.07 4.24 7.99
C LEU A 481 9.78 3.93 6.67
N TYR A 482 9.06 3.96 5.56
CA TYR A 482 9.64 3.73 4.23
C TYR A 482 10.64 4.83 3.87
N GLN A 483 10.29 6.08 4.17
CA GLN A 483 11.18 7.21 3.94
C GLN A 483 12.46 7.10 4.78
N LEU A 484 12.33 6.76 6.07
CA LEU A 484 13.46 6.53 6.95
C LEU A 484 14.40 5.45 6.40
N VAL A 485 13.88 4.30 5.97
CA VAL A 485 14.70 3.20 5.42
C VAL A 485 15.49 3.64 4.18
N LEU A 486 14.92 4.49 3.33
CA LEU A 486 15.61 5.01 2.14
C LEU A 486 16.60 6.15 2.44
N ASP A 487 16.43 6.86 3.56
CA ASP A 487 17.35 7.90 4.01
C ASP A 487 18.56 7.36 4.80
N LEU A 488 18.44 6.17 5.41
CA LEU A 488 19.50 5.50 6.18
C LEU A 488 20.79 5.24 5.39
N PRO A 489 20.77 4.72 4.13
CA PRO A 489 21.96 4.49 3.32
C PRO A 489 22.90 5.69 3.21
N TRP A 490 22.38 6.91 3.30
CA TRP A 490 23.11 8.17 3.13
C TRP A 490 23.72 8.72 4.42
N GLN A 491 23.62 7.97 5.53
CA GLN A 491 24.18 8.32 6.83
C GLN A 491 25.60 7.76 7.02
N SER A 492 26.39 8.38 7.91
CA SER A 492 27.73 7.88 8.24
C SER A 492 27.69 6.60 9.08
N VAL A 493 28.50 5.60 8.68
CA VAL A 493 28.65 4.31 9.38
C VAL A 493 29.67 4.33 10.52
N GLU A 494 30.46 5.41 10.64
CA GLU A 494 31.53 5.59 11.65
C GLU A 494 31.03 6.29 12.92
N ALA A 495 29.83 6.87 12.89
CA ALA A 495 29.22 7.49 14.06
C ALA A 495 28.93 6.43 15.13
N THR A 496 29.42 6.64 16.34
CA THR A 496 29.04 5.85 17.52
C THR A 496 27.56 6.11 17.78
N TYR A 497 26.68 5.22 17.29
CA TYR A 497 25.24 5.45 17.24
C TYR A 497 24.65 5.76 18.63
N PRO A 498 24.01 6.92 18.85
CA PRO A 498 22.99 7.02 19.88
C PRO A 498 21.75 6.27 19.37
N THR A 499 21.71 4.96 19.61
CA THR A 499 20.64 4.03 19.20
C THR A 499 19.36 4.20 20.03
N THR A 500 18.94 5.44 20.31
CA THR A 500 17.77 5.67 21.15
C THR A 500 16.91 6.80 20.60
N PHE A 501 15.61 6.53 20.44
CA PHE A 501 14.56 7.54 20.28
C PHE A 501 14.38 8.45 21.52
N ALA A 502 15.18 8.23 22.58
CA ALA A 502 14.89 8.69 23.94
C ALA A 502 15.90 9.68 24.55
N THR A 503 16.91 10.15 23.81
CA THR A 503 17.86 11.16 24.33
C THR A 503 17.55 12.54 23.74
N PRO A 504 17.57 13.61 24.57
CA PRO A 504 17.31 14.95 24.08
C PRO A 504 18.32 15.34 23.00
N ALA A 505 17.87 16.17 22.05
CA ALA A 505 18.69 16.71 20.98
C ALA A 505 20.04 17.24 21.53
N PRO A 506 21.16 16.99 20.85
CA PRO A 506 22.39 17.73 21.14
C PRO A 506 22.10 19.24 21.11
N LYS A 507 22.74 20.02 21.97
CA LYS A 507 22.60 21.49 21.96
C LYS A 507 22.89 22.03 20.55
N GLN A 508 22.08 23.00 20.11
CA GLN A 508 22.26 23.72 18.86
C GLN A 508 23.73 24.20 18.75
N GLY A 509 24.45 23.77 17.71
CA GLY A 509 25.87 24.09 17.48
C GLY A 509 26.91 23.03 17.90
N ALA A 510 26.50 21.84 18.35
CA ALA A 510 27.44 20.81 18.82
C ALA A 510 28.20 20.05 17.71
N TYR A 511 27.74 20.08 16.45
CA TYR A 511 28.38 19.38 15.31
C TYR A 511 28.20 20.16 14.01
N SER A 512 29.19 20.13 13.11
CA SER A 512 29.05 20.68 11.75
C SER A 512 28.01 19.87 10.94
N LEU A 513 27.37 20.48 9.93
CA LEU A 513 26.43 19.82 8.99
C LEU A 513 26.99 18.55 8.32
N GLN A 514 28.31 18.33 8.42
CA GLN A 514 29.03 17.19 7.86
C GLN A 514 29.13 15.99 8.82
N GLN A 515 28.86 16.15 10.12
CA GLN A 515 29.15 15.15 11.16
C GLN A 515 27.92 14.63 11.94
N GLN A 516 26.70 14.98 11.54
CA GLN A 516 25.49 14.52 12.24
C GLN A 516 25.26 13.02 11.99
N GLY A 517 25.40 12.18 13.03
CA GLY A 517 24.79 10.86 13.06
C GLY A 517 23.27 10.98 13.19
N LEU A 518 22.50 10.06 12.59
CA LEU A 518 21.04 10.13 12.59
C LEU A 518 20.48 9.95 14.01
N ASN A 519 19.86 11.00 14.57
CA ASN A 519 19.02 10.90 15.75
C ASN A 519 17.57 10.66 15.28
N GLY A 520 16.97 9.54 15.69
CA GLY A 520 15.62 9.15 15.26
C GLY A 520 14.53 10.18 15.59
N GLN A 521 14.64 10.85 16.74
CA GLN A 521 13.70 11.90 17.14
C GLN A 521 13.87 13.16 16.29
N THR A 522 15.11 13.61 16.06
CA THR A 522 15.38 14.76 15.18
C THR A 522 14.93 14.48 13.75
N HIS A 523 15.20 13.27 13.24
CA HIS A 523 14.74 12.86 11.91
C HIS A 523 13.21 12.87 11.80
N LEU A 524 12.51 12.40 12.84
CA LEU A 524 11.06 12.44 12.91
C LEU A 524 10.53 13.87 12.90
N GLU A 525 11.09 14.75 13.73
CA GLU A 525 10.71 16.17 13.77
C GLU A 525 10.90 16.86 12.42
N ASP A 526 12.00 16.57 11.73
CA ASP A 526 12.27 17.14 10.42
C ASP A 526 11.35 16.55 9.34
N TYR A 527 11.02 15.25 9.42
CA TYR A 527 10.01 14.64 8.56
C TYR A 527 8.65 15.35 8.68
N ILE A 528 8.19 15.62 9.91
CA ILE A 528 6.92 16.31 10.15
C ILE A 528 6.94 17.72 9.53
N LYS A 529 8.04 18.46 9.71
CA LYS A 529 8.21 19.80 9.10
C LYS A 529 8.20 19.75 7.58
N ARG A 530 8.83 18.74 6.97
CA ARG A 530 8.81 18.54 5.52
C ARG A 530 7.42 18.21 5.01
N ARG A 531 6.73 17.32 5.72
CA ARG A 531 5.42 16.80 5.38
C ARG A 531 4.29 17.82 5.53
N TYR A 532 4.32 18.64 6.57
CA TYR A 532 3.23 19.58 6.88
C TYR A 532 3.57 21.04 6.68
N GLY A 533 4.83 21.43 6.81
CA GLY A 533 5.26 22.83 6.87
C GLY A 533 5.82 23.20 8.23
N PRO A 534 6.98 23.89 8.32
CA PRO A 534 7.49 24.40 9.59
C PRO A 534 6.47 25.24 10.37
N GLU A 535 5.72 26.10 9.67
CA GLU A 535 4.65 26.95 10.18
C GLU A 535 3.44 26.17 10.73
N HIS A 536 3.28 24.93 10.29
CA HIS A 536 2.16 24.05 10.64
C HIS A 536 2.54 22.97 11.66
N THR A 537 3.83 22.86 11.99
CA THR A 537 4.35 21.86 12.93
C THR A 537 4.25 22.38 14.37
N THR A 538 3.05 22.36 14.92
CA THR A 538 2.80 22.82 16.30
C THR A 538 3.39 21.87 17.35
N PRO A 539 3.63 22.31 18.60
CA PRO A 539 4.05 21.43 19.68
C PRO A 539 3.13 20.22 19.89
N ALA A 540 1.80 20.40 19.74
CA ALA A 540 0.83 19.31 19.86
C ALA A 540 0.99 18.26 18.76
N VAL A 541 1.27 18.68 17.51
CA VAL A 541 1.55 17.76 16.40
C VAL A 541 2.84 16.98 16.67
N LEU A 542 3.91 17.66 17.11
CA LEU A 542 5.18 17.00 17.46
C LEU A 542 5.01 15.99 18.60
N GLU A 543 4.25 16.34 19.63
CA GLU A 543 3.96 15.47 20.77
C GLU A 543 3.14 14.25 20.34
N ALA A 544 2.15 14.43 19.49
CA ALA A 544 1.34 13.34 18.96
C ALA A 544 2.18 12.34 18.16
N TRP A 545 3.00 12.84 17.22
CA TRP A 545 3.88 12.00 16.42
C TRP A 545 4.97 11.31 17.24
N THR A 546 5.50 11.98 18.26
CA THR A 546 6.43 11.38 19.23
C THR A 546 5.75 10.26 20.02
N THR A 547 4.48 10.45 20.39
CA THR A 547 3.69 9.41 21.05
C THR A 547 3.45 8.23 20.12
N LEU A 548 3.12 8.46 18.84
CA LEU A 548 2.96 7.42 17.82
C LEU A 548 4.27 6.63 17.59
N SER A 549 5.42 7.31 17.53
CA SER A 549 6.72 6.65 17.34
C SER A 549 7.12 5.73 18.50
N GLN A 550 6.65 6.03 19.71
CA GLN A 550 6.85 5.23 20.93
C GLN A 550 5.73 4.21 21.19
N THR A 551 4.78 4.08 20.27
CA THR A 551 3.62 3.18 20.39
C THR A 551 3.46 2.33 19.14
N VAL A 552 2.73 2.83 18.14
CA VAL A 552 2.38 2.10 16.92
C VAL A 552 3.60 1.67 16.11
N TRP A 553 4.71 2.41 16.20
CA TRP A 553 5.97 2.07 15.54
C TRP A 553 7.05 1.49 16.45
N ASP A 554 6.75 1.30 17.74
CA ASP A 554 7.61 0.59 18.70
C ASP A 554 6.94 -0.73 19.14
N CYS A 555 6.43 -1.48 18.16
CA CYS A 555 5.95 -2.83 18.42
C CYS A 555 7.16 -3.72 18.75
N LYS A 556 7.20 -4.21 19.99
CA LYS A 556 8.29 -5.08 20.47
C LYS A 556 8.39 -6.38 19.67
N SER A 557 9.58 -6.99 19.75
CA SER A 557 9.87 -8.30 19.14
C SER A 557 8.82 -9.34 19.53
N GLY A 558 8.11 -9.87 18.53
CA GLY A 558 7.08 -10.91 18.70
C GLY A 558 5.83 -10.70 17.86
N GLN A 559 5.46 -9.45 17.56
CA GLN A 559 4.43 -9.18 16.56
C GLN A 559 5.00 -9.39 15.16
N MET A 560 4.27 -10.14 14.32
CA MET A 560 4.76 -10.63 13.04
C MET A 560 4.21 -9.88 11.82
N SER A 561 3.43 -8.81 12.01
CA SER A 561 2.84 -7.99 10.94
C SER A 561 2.09 -6.82 11.55
N GLN A 562 1.52 -5.94 10.71
CA GLN A 562 0.52 -4.98 11.18
C GLN A 562 -0.68 -5.66 11.84
N SER A 563 -1.26 -4.98 12.83
CA SER A 563 -2.51 -5.41 13.46
C SER A 563 -3.67 -5.16 12.50
N LYS A 564 -4.62 -6.09 12.46
CA LYS A 564 -5.78 -6.03 11.59
C LYS A 564 -7.05 -5.81 12.42
N ALA A 565 -7.86 -4.83 12.03
CA ALA A 565 -9.07 -4.52 12.76
C ALA A 565 -10.07 -5.69 12.74
N ILE A 566 -10.89 -5.79 13.79
CA ILE A 566 -11.99 -6.77 13.78
C ILE A 566 -13.02 -6.48 12.69
N LEU A 567 -13.09 -5.23 12.23
CA LEU A 567 -13.92 -4.78 11.13
C LEU A 567 -13.77 -5.67 9.89
N ASP A 568 -12.54 -6.08 9.61
CA ASP A 568 -12.18 -6.78 8.37
C ASP A 568 -12.55 -8.27 8.37
N PHE A 569 -12.75 -8.87 9.54
CA PHE A 569 -13.06 -10.29 9.66
C PHE A 569 -14.57 -10.54 9.71
N THR A 570 -14.97 -11.78 9.41
CA THR A 570 -16.36 -12.21 9.61
C THR A 570 -16.70 -12.10 11.10
N PRO A 571 -17.75 -11.35 11.50
CA PRO A 571 -18.08 -11.17 12.91
C PRO A 571 -18.39 -12.48 13.61
N ALA A 572 -17.88 -12.65 14.83
CA ALA A 572 -18.10 -13.82 15.66
C ALA A 572 -18.23 -13.44 17.14
N LEU A 573 -18.71 -14.37 17.97
CA LEU A 573 -18.79 -14.17 19.44
C LEU A 573 -17.42 -14.06 20.10
N ASN A 574 -16.39 -14.68 19.51
CA ASN A 574 -15.00 -14.56 19.93
C ASN A 574 -14.17 -14.12 18.73
N MET A 575 -13.65 -12.90 18.79
CA MET A 575 -12.81 -12.32 17.74
C MET A 575 -11.33 -12.36 18.09
N HIS A 576 -10.92 -12.97 19.20
CA HIS A 576 -9.51 -13.01 19.60
C HIS A 576 -8.67 -13.81 18.61
N ARG A 577 -7.73 -13.14 17.93
CA ARG A 577 -6.89 -13.74 16.88
C ARG A 577 -5.41 -13.39 17.11
N PRO A 578 -4.65 -14.23 17.83
CA PRO A 578 -3.21 -14.05 18.00
C PRO A 578 -2.44 -14.48 16.73
N GLY A 579 -1.17 -14.08 16.64
CA GLY A 579 -0.25 -14.54 15.59
C GLY A 579 -0.12 -13.58 14.40
N PHE A 580 -0.02 -14.14 13.19
CA PHE A 580 0.14 -13.37 11.95
C PHE A 580 -1.15 -12.60 11.62
N MET A 581 -1.03 -11.31 11.30
CA MET A 581 -2.15 -10.36 11.13
C MET A 581 -3.13 -10.44 12.31
N THR A 582 -2.56 -10.30 13.51
CA THR A 582 -3.26 -10.29 14.80
C THR A 582 -4.23 -9.13 14.90
N ASN A 583 -5.31 -9.27 15.67
CA ASN A 583 -6.17 -8.13 16.04
C ASN A 583 -5.87 -7.57 17.44
N ILE A 584 -4.78 -8.04 18.04
CA ILE A 584 -4.26 -7.55 19.32
C ILE A 584 -3.32 -6.38 19.02
N MET A 585 -3.53 -5.25 19.68
CA MET A 585 -2.66 -4.08 19.52
C MET A 585 -1.38 -4.26 20.33
N CYS A 586 -0.23 -3.96 19.71
CA CYS A 586 1.10 -4.09 20.33
C CYS A 586 1.41 -3.01 21.38
N TYR A 587 0.54 -2.00 21.46
CA TYR A 587 0.80 -0.72 22.10
C TYR A 587 -0.27 -0.35 23.13
N ASP A 588 0.07 0.62 24.00
CA ASP A 588 -0.88 1.22 24.93
C ASP A 588 -1.90 2.09 24.20
N GLN A 589 -3.12 1.58 24.05
CA GLN A 589 -4.23 2.27 23.37
C GLN A 589 -4.56 3.64 23.98
N THR A 590 -4.31 3.86 25.28
CA THR A 590 -4.60 5.16 25.91
C THR A 590 -3.72 6.27 25.33
N LYS A 591 -2.44 5.95 25.04
CA LYS A 591 -1.51 6.89 24.43
C LYS A 591 -1.89 7.24 22.99
N VAL A 592 -2.35 6.26 22.21
CA VAL A 592 -2.80 6.49 20.83
C VAL A 592 -4.07 7.34 20.80
N VAL A 593 -5.00 7.12 21.74
CA VAL A 593 -6.18 7.98 21.91
C VAL A 593 -5.79 9.41 22.28
N ASP A 594 -4.76 9.60 23.11
CA ASP A 594 -4.28 10.94 23.47
C ASP A 594 -3.55 11.63 22.31
N ALA A 595 -2.73 10.90 21.53
CA ALA A 595 -2.13 11.40 20.30
C ALA A 595 -3.20 11.82 19.27
N TRP A 596 -4.27 11.03 19.13
CA TRP A 596 -5.42 11.38 18.30
C TRP A 596 -6.06 12.70 18.76
N LYS A 597 -6.31 12.88 20.06
CA LYS A 597 -6.82 14.15 20.59
C LYS A 597 -5.92 15.33 20.26
N GLN A 598 -4.62 15.20 20.48
CA GLN A 598 -3.64 16.26 20.18
C GLN A 598 -3.66 16.65 18.69
N LEU A 599 -3.76 15.68 17.78
CA LEU A 599 -3.91 15.96 16.35
C LEU A 599 -5.21 16.70 16.03
N VAL A 600 -6.35 16.26 16.58
CA VAL A 600 -7.63 16.96 16.36
C VAL A 600 -7.61 18.34 17.00
N GLU A 601 -7.00 18.51 18.17
CA GLU A 601 -6.83 19.79 18.87
C GLU A 601 -5.99 20.79 18.07
N SER A 602 -5.06 20.30 17.25
CA SER A 602 -4.29 21.16 16.34
C SER A 602 -5.12 21.72 15.18
N THR A 603 -6.33 21.20 14.96
CA THR A 603 -7.26 21.64 13.90
C THR A 603 -8.33 22.63 14.37
N GLU A 604 -8.41 22.91 15.68
CA GLU A 604 -9.55 23.63 16.23
C GLU A 604 -9.50 25.12 15.98
N THR A 605 -10.63 25.67 15.57
CA THR A 605 -10.88 27.11 15.58
C THR A 605 -11.73 27.46 16.81
N GLU A 606 -11.80 28.74 17.17
CA GLU A 606 -12.67 29.17 18.28
C GLU A 606 -14.15 28.80 18.03
N GLU A 607 -14.60 28.82 16.78
CA GLU A 607 -15.94 28.38 16.41
C GLU A 607 -16.16 26.87 16.60
N SER A 608 -15.17 26.02 16.24
CA SER A 608 -15.29 24.58 16.45
C SER A 608 -15.23 24.24 17.94
N LYS A 609 -14.44 24.97 18.74
CA LYS A 609 -14.46 24.85 20.22
C LYS A 609 -15.83 25.16 20.82
N ILE A 610 -16.49 26.22 20.36
CA ILE A 610 -17.85 26.57 20.81
C ILE A 610 -18.85 25.47 20.44
N ARG A 611 -18.80 24.96 19.20
CA ARG A 611 -19.65 23.87 18.73
C ARG A 611 -19.52 22.62 19.61
N ARG A 612 -18.30 22.24 19.96
CA ARG A 612 -18.02 21.07 20.82
C ARG A 612 -18.54 21.22 22.24
N ARG A 613 -18.42 22.40 22.82
CA ARG A 613 -19.02 22.69 24.15
C ARG A 613 -20.52 22.44 24.12
N HIS A 614 -21.21 22.79 23.03
CA HIS A 614 -22.65 22.52 22.86
C HIS A 614 -22.95 21.04 22.62
N HIS A 615 -22.15 20.33 21.83
CA HIS A 615 -22.33 18.89 21.55
C HIS A 615 -22.08 18.00 22.78
N SER A 616 -21.16 18.41 23.68
CA SER A 616 -20.87 17.71 24.93
C SER A 616 -22.11 17.44 25.80
N VAL A 617 -23.14 18.28 25.67
CA VAL A 617 -24.43 18.19 26.37
C VAL A 617 -25.28 17.02 25.86
N ILE A 618 -25.21 16.69 24.57
CA ILE A 618 -25.95 15.57 23.95
C ILE A 618 -25.29 14.24 24.30
N GLN A 619 -23.96 14.21 24.34
CA GLN A 619 -23.15 13.01 24.61
C GLN A 619 -23.33 12.47 26.05
N ASN A 620 -23.85 13.30 26.98
CA ASN A 620 -24.35 12.87 28.30
C ASN A 620 -25.43 11.77 28.22
N SER A 621 -26.15 11.66 27.09
CA SER A 621 -27.21 10.66 26.87
C SER A 621 -26.66 9.27 26.53
N ILE A 622 -25.54 9.21 25.78
CA ILE A 622 -24.80 7.96 25.56
C ILE A 622 -24.13 7.54 26.88
N GLU A 623 -23.60 8.51 27.63
CA GLU A 623 -23.02 8.24 28.95
C GLU A 623 -24.03 7.72 29.97
N ALA A 624 -25.27 8.21 29.96
CA ALA A 624 -26.34 7.67 30.79
C ALA A 624 -26.62 6.19 30.49
N ALA A 625 -26.48 5.76 29.23
CA ALA A 625 -26.64 4.36 28.83
C ALA A 625 -25.46 3.48 29.29
N ILE A 626 -24.22 3.98 29.18
CA ILE A 626 -22.99 3.29 29.62
C ILE A 626 -22.90 3.22 31.16
N MET A 627 -23.29 4.29 31.86
CA MET A 627 -23.30 4.35 33.33
C MET A 627 -24.39 3.44 33.93
N ALA A 628 -25.57 3.37 33.30
CA ALA A 628 -26.65 2.49 33.74
C ALA A 628 -26.32 0.99 33.53
N SER A 629 -25.44 0.63 32.59
CA SER A 629 -25.11 -0.77 32.28
C SER A 629 -24.03 -1.40 33.17
N ASN A 630 -23.25 -0.60 33.90
CA ASN A 630 -22.14 -1.06 34.75
C ASN A 630 -22.49 -1.22 36.24
N GLY A 631 -23.77 -1.12 36.62
CA GLY A 631 -24.21 -1.27 38.02
C GLY A 631 -23.71 -0.20 38.99
N ARG A 632 -23.01 0.84 38.50
CA ARG A 632 -22.55 2.01 39.27
C ARG A 632 -23.59 3.12 39.21
N SER A 633 -24.75 2.89 39.81
CA SER A 633 -25.82 3.90 39.93
C SER A 633 -25.55 4.95 41.01
N SER A 634 -24.49 4.81 41.81
CA SER A 634 -24.20 5.68 42.98
C SER A 634 -23.35 6.92 42.68
N GLU A 635 -22.86 7.10 41.45
CA GLU A 635 -22.01 8.24 41.06
C GLU A 635 -22.64 9.09 39.93
N ILE A 636 -23.95 9.32 40.01
CA ILE A 636 -24.59 10.36 39.20
C ILE A 636 -24.30 11.72 39.88
N PRO A 637 -23.67 12.70 39.22
CA PRO A 637 -23.65 14.07 39.74
C PRO A 637 -25.09 14.57 39.85
N GLN A 638 -25.54 14.88 41.06
CA GLN A 638 -26.85 15.49 41.29
C GLN A 638 -26.89 16.91 40.73
N SER A 639 -27.05 17.06 39.41
CA SER A 639 -27.41 18.35 38.81
C SER A 639 -28.20 18.14 37.51
N SER A 640 -29.48 17.73 37.64
CA SER A 640 -30.56 18.12 36.72
C SER A 640 -31.88 17.47 37.13
N SER A 641 -32.46 17.94 38.23
CA SER A 641 -33.87 17.69 38.55
C SER A 641 -34.77 18.56 37.68
N SER A 642 -35.04 18.14 36.43
CA SER A 642 -36.17 18.68 35.66
C SER A 642 -36.93 17.58 34.93
N PRO A 643 -38.14 17.20 35.42
CA PRO A 643 -39.02 16.21 34.78
C PRO A 643 -39.46 16.55 33.34
N SER A 644 -39.20 17.77 32.87
CA SER A 644 -39.58 18.24 31.52
C SER A 644 -38.71 17.66 30.39
N LEU A 645 -37.45 17.31 30.66
CA LEU A 645 -36.50 16.83 29.63
C LEU A 645 -36.73 15.37 29.22
N LEU A 646 -37.14 14.50 30.17
CA LEU A 646 -37.51 13.12 29.88
C LEU A 646 -38.81 13.02 29.05
N HIS A 647 -39.72 13.97 29.23
CA HIS A 647 -40.97 14.04 28.47
C HIS A 647 -40.71 14.52 27.02
N SER A 648 -39.81 15.48 26.82
CA SER A 648 -39.39 15.95 25.49
C SER A 648 -38.60 14.90 24.70
N PHE A 649 -37.76 14.10 25.37
CA PHE A 649 -37.02 12.99 24.74
C PHE A 649 -37.95 11.83 24.32
N SER A 650 -38.95 11.49 25.15
CA SER A 650 -39.99 10.51 24.77
C SER A 650 -40.83 10.98 23.58
N ASN A 651 -41.14 12.27 23.50
CA ASN A 651 -41.90 12.85 22.39
C ASN A 651 -41.05 12.99 21.12
N TRP A 652 -39.74 13.22 21.22
CA TRP A 652 -38.83 13.22 20.08
C TRP A 652 -38.61 11.81 19.52
N ILE A 653 -38.42 10.79 20.36
CA ILE A 653 -38.35 9.38 19.92
C ILE A 653 -39.70 8.94 19.33
N LYS A 654 -40.83 9.36 19.91
CA LYS A 654 -42.16 9.10 19.32
C LYS A 654 -42.35 9.82 17.98
N GLY A 655 -41.84 11.05 17.82
CA GLY A 655 -41.89 11.79 16.57
C GLY A 655 -41.00 11.21 15.48
N ALA A 656 -39.79 10.78 15.83
CA ALA A 656 -38.87 10.11 14.91
C ALA A 656 -39.38 8.70 14.51
N TYR A 657 -39.96 7.95 15.46
CA TYR A 657 -40.58 6.66 15.19
C TYR A 657 -41.87 6.80 14.35
N GLN A 658 -42.69 7.84 14.58
CA GLN A 658 -43.91 8.09 13.80
C GLN A 658 -43.62 8.64 12.39
N ASN A 659 -42.55 9.41 12.19
CA ASN A 659 -42.14 9.85 10.85
C ASN A 659 -41.54 8.72 10.01
N THR A 660 -40.77 7.81 10.62
CA THR A 660 -40.20 6.65 9.92
C THR A 660 -41.25 5.55 9.66
N VAL A 661 -42.23 5.36 10.54
CA VAL A 661 -43.32 4.38 10.33
C VAL A 661 -44.46 4.96 9.46
N GLY A 662 -44.67 6.28 9.47
CA GLY A 662 -45.65 6.96 8.62
C GLY A 662 -45.30 6.94 7.13
N GLN A 663 -44.01 6.89 6.78
CA GLN A 663 -43.55 6.75 5.39
C GLN A 663 -43.49 5.28 4.91
N LEU A 664 -43.50 4.31 5.82
CA LEU A 664 -43.46 2.87 5.49
C LEU A 664 -44.84 2.17 5.50
N ARG A 665 -45.93 2.89 5.83
CA ARG A 665 -47.32 2.37 5.81
C ARG A 665 -48.18 2.85 4.64
N ALA A 666 -47.61 3.48 3.62
CA ALA A 666 -48.36 3.95 2.44
C ALA A 666 -48.39 2.97 1.25
N SER A 667 -47.95 1.71 1.42
CA SER A 667 -48.05 0.71 0.35
C SER A 667 -48.17 -0.72 0.86
N SER A 668 -49.35 -1.10 1.36
CA SER A 668 -49.95 -2.42 1.09
C SER A 668 -51.32 -2.56 1.77
N PHE A 669 -52.26 -3.13 1.00
CA PHE A 669 -53.63 -3.59 1.32
C PHE A 669 -54.81 -2.62 1.18
N ALA A 670 -55.34 -2.56 -0.05
CA ALA A 670 -56.75 -2.83 -0.38
C ALA A 670 -56.73 -3.34 -1.84
N GLY A 671 -57.13 -4.58 -2.16
CA GLY A 671 -58.52 -5.05 -2.13
C GLY A 671 -59.09 -4.93 -3.54
N PHE A 672 -59.22 -6.06 -4.24
CA PHE A 672 -59.85 -6.16 -5.57
C PHE A 672 -61.30 -5.65 -5.53
N ASP A 673 -61.72 -4.89 -6.55
CA ASP A 673 -62.98 -5.08 -7.28
C ASP A 673 -63.02 -4.24 -8.58
N GLU A 674 -63.80 -4.76 -9.53
CA GLU A 674 -63.92 -4.42 -10.95
C GLU A 674 -64.68 -3.10 -11.24
N ASP A 675 -64.43 -2.57 -12.45
CA ASP A 675 -65.15 -1.52 -13.18
C ASP A 675 -65.04 -0.04 -12.74
N GLY A 676 -64.51 0.79 -13.66
CA GLY A 676 -64.88 2.21 -13.74
C GLY A 676 -63.72 3.19 -14.01
N GLU A 677 -63.70 3.77 -15.20
CA GLU A 677 -62.76 4.80 -15.64
C GLU A 677 -62.71 6.09 -14.77
N ARG A 678 -61.49 6.64 -14.69
CA ARG A 678 -61.08 8.06 -14.57
C ARG A 678 -61.98 9.07 -13.83
N LYS A 679 -61.39 9.74 -12.84
CA LYS A 679 -61.40 11.22 -12.71
C LYS A 679 -60.19 11.72 -11.89
N ILE A 680 -59.25 12.35 -12.59
CA ILE A 680 -58.19 13.18 -11.99
C ILE A 680 -58.83 14.51 -11.62
N VAL A 681 -58.79 14.89 -10.33
CA VAL A 681 -59.14 16.23 -9.85
C VAL A 681 -57.85 16.95 -9.48
N GLN A 682 -57.54 17.99 -10.25
CA GLN A 682 -56.55 19.01 -9.91
C GLN A 682 -56.99 19.79 -8.66
N GLY A 683 -56.07 19.95 -7.71
CA GLY A 683 -56.21 20.84 -6.56
C GLY A 683 -54.88 21.48 -6.19
N ARG A 684 -54.75 22.78 -6.48
CA ARG A 684 -53.63 23.68 -6.15
C ARG A 684 -53.29 23.63 -4.66
N VAL A 685 -52.00 23.58 -4.32
CA VAL A 685 -51.46 24.07 -3.04
C VAL A 685 -50.57 25.27 -3.33
N SER A 686 -50.88 26.36 -2.62
CA SER A 686 -50.33 27.71 -2.72
C SER A 686 -48.83 27.79 -2.39
N GLY A 687 -48.10 28.61 -3.15
CA GLY A 687 -46.69 28.90 -2.92
C GLY A 687 -46.44 29.71 -1.65
N SER A 688 -45.47 29.25 -0.86
CA SER A 688 -44.46 30.06 -0.14
C SER A 688 -43.53 29.14 0.66
N VAL A 689 -42.56 28.52 -0.02
CA VAL A 689 -41.31 28.08 0.62
C VAL A 689 -40.23 28.98 0.06
N LYS A 690 -39.70 29.87 0.91
CA LYS A 690 -38.61 30.78 0.54
C LYS A 690 -37.34 29.96 0.30
N PRO A 691 -36.58 30.22 -0.78
CA PRO A 691 -35.28 29.61 -0.97
C PRO A 691 -34.33 30.09 0.13
N VAL A 692 -33.53 29.17 0.69
CA VAL A 692 -32.38 29.52 1.52
C VAL A 692 -31.39 30.24 0.62
N LYS A 693 -31.30 31.56 0.80
CA LYS A 693 -30.33 32.41 0.12
C LYS A 693 -28.93 32.00 0.55
N THR A 694 -28.13 31.57 -0.42
CA THR A 694 -26.68 31.75 -0.47
C THR A 694 -26.39 33.25 -0.48
N GLU A 695 -26.25 33.86 0.69
CA GLU A 695 -25.69 35.20 0.87
C GLU A 695 -24.56 35.13 1.90
N PHE A 696 -23.34 34.90 1.42
CA PHE A 696 -22.17 35.67 1.85
C PHE A 696 -21.29 35.87 0.62
N VAL A 697 -21.54 37.00 -0.05
CA VAL A 697 -20.76 37.52 -1.18
C VAL A 697 -19.66 38.43 -0.63
N GLY A 698 -18.44 38.21 -1.10
CA GLY A 698 -17.47 39.26 -1.43
C GLY A 698 -16.90 40.10 -0.29
N ALA A 699 -15.71 39.73 0.19
CA ALA A 699 -14.73 40.70 0.67
C ALA A 699 -13.75 41.00 -0.47
N PRO A 700 -13.29 42.26 -0.64
CA PRO A 700 -12.37 42.63 -1.71
C PRO A 700 -11.01 41.96 -1.52
N GLU A 701 -10.51 41.42 -2.64
CA GLU A 701 -9.29 40.65 -2.83
C GLU A 701 -8.02 41.52 -2.73
N SER A 702 -7.85 42.29 -1.64
CA SER A 702 -6.61 43.05 -1.42
C SER A 702 -6.31 43.48 0.03
N ALA A 703 -6.88 42.87 1.07
CA ALA A 703 -6.62 43.30 2.46
C ALA A 703 -6.65 42.21 3.57
N LEU A 704 -6.45 40.93 3.24
CA LEU A 704 -6.29 39.84 4.23
C LEU A 704 -4.95 39.13 4.03
N LEU A 705 -3.86 39.87 4.20
CA LEU A 705 -2.53 39.31 4.45
C LEU A 705 -2.31 39.34 5.97
N ASN A 706 -2.68 38.23 6.63
CA ASN A 706 -2.23 37.75 7.95
C ASN A 706 -3.29 36.86 8.65
N GLU A 707 -4.01 36.01 7.91
CA GLU A 707 -4.61 34.83 8.55
C GLU A 707 -3.49 33.81 8.77
N VAL A 708 -3.27 33.44 10.03
CA VAL A 708 -2.38 32.35 10.42
C VAL A 708 -2.89 31.10 9.70
N ALA A 709 -2.18 30.69 8.64
CA ALA A 709 -2.49 29.46 7.95
C ALA A 709 -2.36 28.32 8.98
N LEU A 710 -3.49 27.70 9.35
CA LEU A 710 -3.50 26.49 10.15
C LEU A 710 -3.02 25.32 9.27
N PRO A 711 -2.56 24.18 9.84
CA PRO A 711 -2.06 22.99 9.10
C PRO A 711 -3.04 22.35 8.09
N LEU A 712 -4.25 22.90 7.97
CA LEU A 712 -5.48 22.29 7.50
C LEU A 712 -5.54 22.01 5.99
N ASN A 713 -4.65 22.60 5.18
CA ASN A 713 -4.75 22.51 3.73
C ASN A 713 -3.73 21.55 3.08
N ALA A 714 -2.78 21.01 3.84
CA ALA A 714 -1.87 19.99 3.33
C ALA A 714 -2.60 18.64 3.21
N SER A 715 -2.63 18.06 2.01
CA SER A 715 -3.21 16.73 1.75
C SER A 715 -2.62 15.67 2.67
N SER A 716 -1.30 15.70 2.90
CA SER A 716 -0.57 14.81 3.81
C SER A 716 -1.07 14.87 5.26
N PHE A 717 -1.41 16.06 5.77
CA PHE A 717 -1.95 16.21 7.12
C PHE A 717 -3.36 15.62 7.23
N ARG A 718 -4.22 15.85 6.21
CA ARG A 718 -5.55 15.22 6.15
C ARG A 718 -5.46 13.70 6.07
N TYR A 719 -4.49 13.17 5.31
CA TYR A 719 -4.22 11.74 5.25
C TYR A 719 -3.94 11.17 6.65
N ASP A 720 -3.03 11.78 7.41
CA ASP A 720 -2.65 11.26 8.73
C ASP A 720 -3.78 11.43 9.77
N LEU A 721 -4.59 12.51 9.65
CA LEU A 721 -5.79 12.66 10.47
C LEU A 721 -6.79 11.52 10.24
N VAL A 722 -7.01 11.11 8.98
CA VAL A 722 -7.87 9.97 8.65
C VAL A 722 -7.27 8.68 9.20
N ASP A 723 -5.98 8.43 8.96
CA ASP A 723 -5.27 7.22 9.37
C ASP A 723 -5.32 7.02 10.90
N VAL A 724 -4.97 8.06 11.68
CA VAL A 724 -4.98 8.00 13.15
C VAL A 724 -6.40 7.92 13.72
N THR A 725 -7.36 8.68 13.16
CA THR A 725 -8.75 8.61 13.62
C THR A 725 -9.32 7.22 13.38
N ARG A 726 -9.09 6.64 12.19
CA ARG A 726 -9.48 5.28 11.85
C ARG A 726 -8.87 4.28 12.82
N GLU A 727 -7.55 4.34 13.09
CA GLU A 727 -6.87 3.45 14.05
C GLU A 727 -7.60 3.42 15.41
N VAL A 728 -8.06 4.57 15.90
CA VAL A 728 -8.84 4.64 17.15
C VAL A 728 -10.23 4.04 17.00
N LEU A 729 -10.98 4.37 15.94
CA LEU A 729 -12.34 3.87 15.75
C LEU A 729 -12.37 2.34 15.62
N VAL A 730 -11.51 1.78 14.76
CA VAL A 730 -11.52 0.34 14.47
C VAL A 730 -10.67 -0.48 15.44
N GLY A 731 -9.66 0.14 16.06
CA GLY A 731 -8.71 -0.52 16.96
C GLY A 731 -9.06 -0.43 18.44
N VAL A 732 -9.84 0.57 18.84
CA VAL A 732 -10.21 0.81 20.26
C VAL A 732 -11.72 0.78 20.44
N VAL A 733 -12.46 1.59 19.69
CA VAL A 733 -13.91 1.77 19.91
C VAL A 733 -14.68 0.52 19.51
N LEU A 734 -14.54 0.07 18.26
CA LEU A 734 -15.26 -1.09 17.74
C LEU A 734 -15.01 -2.39 18.56
N PRO A 735 -13.78 -2.77 18.92
CA PRO A 735 -13.53 -3.94 19.78
C PRO A 735 -14.12 -3.81 21.18
N GLY A 736 -14.13 -2.59 21.74
CA GLY A 736 -14.78 -2.32 23.01
C GLY A 736 -16.29 -2.50 22.95
N LEU A 737 -16.95 -1.94 21.93
CA LEU A 737 -18.39 -2.07 21.72
C LEU A 737 -18.83 -3.51 21.41
N HIS A 738 -18.04 -4.23 20.60
CA HIS A 738 -18.29 -5.65 20.30
C HIS A 738 -18.31 -6.50 21.57
N ARG A 739 -17.39 -6.24 22.50
CA ARG A 739 -17.34 -6.95 23.78
C ARG A 739 -18.60 -6.72 24.61
N GLU A 740 -19.02 -5.46 24.76
CA GLU A 740 -20.24 -5.11 25.49
C GLU A 740 -21.50 -5.73 24.85
N LEU A 741 -21.56 -5.79 23.52
CA LEU A 741 -22.60 -6.49 22.78
C LEU A 741 -22.61 -7.99 23.11
N VAL A 742 -21.44 -8.66 23.05
CA VAL A 742 -21.33 -10.10 23.33
C VAL A 742 -21.70 -10.40 24.79
N ASP A 743 -21.29 -9.57 25.74
CA ASP A 743 -21.61 -9.73 27.16
C ASP A 743 -23.11 -9.54 27.42
N ALA A 744 -23.73 -8.54 26.79
CA ALA A 744 -25.19 -8.35 26.85
C ALA A 744 -25.96 -9.54 26.25
N TYR A 745 -25.49 -10.06 25.11
CA TYR A 745 -26.07 -11.25 24.48
C TYR A 745 -25.94 -12.48 25.38
N LYS A 746 -24.78 -12.71 25.99
CA LYS A 746 -24.53 -13.83 26.93
C LYS A 746 -25.42 -13.70 28.18
N ALA A 747 -25.62 -12.48 28.68
CA ALA A 747 -26.52 -12.19 29.79
C ALA A 747 -28.02 -12.28 29.42
N LYS A 748 -28.35 -12.54 28.14
CA LYS A 748 -29.72 -12.56 27.62
C LYS A 748 -30.49 -11.25 27.86
N ASP A 749 -29.78 -10.12 27.93
CA ASP A 749 -30.37 -8.80 28.08
C ASP A 749 -30.70 -8.22 26.70
N LEU A 750 -31.98 -8.30 26.32
CA LEU A 750 -32.45 -7.83 25.02
C LEU A 750 -32.22 -6.31 24.83
N LYS A 751 -32.44 -5.52 25.87
CA LYS A 751 -32.35 -4.05 25.78
C LYS A 751 -30.89 -3.65 25.55
N ARG A 752 -29.96 -4.22 26.32
CA ARG A 752 -28.52 -3.99 26.12
C ARG A 752 -28.02 -4.55 24.80
N THR A 753 -28.46 -5.74 24.39
CA THR A 753 -28.05 -6.35 23.12
C THR A 753 -28.42 -5.46 21.93
N ARG A 754 -29.65 -4.91 21.90
CA ARG A 754 -30.07 -3.95 20.86
C ARG A 754 -29.27 -2.64 20.91
N ALA A 755 -29.07 -2.08 22.10
CA ALA A 755 -28.37 -0.80 22.25
C ALA A 755 -26.89 -0.89 21.82
N TRP A 756 -26.15 -1.89 22.33
CA TRP A 756 -24.76 -2.10 21.95
C TRP A 756 -24.61 -2.54 20.50
N GLY A 757 -25.56 -3.34 20.01
CA GLY A 757 -25.64 -3.72 18.60
C GLY A 757 -25.73 -2.50 17.69
N GLN A 758 -26.59 -1.54 18.02
CA GLN A 758 -26.70 -0.31 17.24
C GLN A 758 -25.41 0.52 17.28
N LEU A 759 -24.75 0.64 18.45
CA LEU A 759 -23.49 1.39 18.55
C LEU A 759 -22.36 0.75 17.73
N VAL A 760 -22.31 -0.58 17.64
CA VAL A 760 -21.39 -1.30 16.73
C VAL A 760 -21.66 -0.91 15.28
N LEU A 761 -22.93 -0.89 14.86
CA LEU A 761 -23.30 -0.52 13.49
C LEU A 761 -23.00 0.96 13.19
N ASP A 762 -23.23 1.84 14.16
CA ASP A 762 -22.99 3.27 14.05
C ASP A 762 -21.49 3.58 13.86
N VAL A 763 -20.60 3.00 14.67
CA VAL A 763 -19.15 3.27 14.54
C VAL A 763 -18.59 2.77 13.20
N ILE A 764 -19.16 1.69 12.64
CA ILE A 764 -18.77 1.18 11.33
C ILE A 764 -19.16 2.15 10.21
N LEU A 765 -20.38 2.69 10.25
CA LEU A 765 -20.82 3.69 9.26
C LEU A 765 -20.07 5.02 9.40
N ASP A 766 -19.74 5.41 10.61
CA ASP A 766 -18.89 6.58 10.88
C ASP A 766 -17.47 6.39 10.35
N THR A 767 -16.93 5.17 10.48
CA THR A 767 -15.64 4.80 9.89
C THR A 767 -15.71 4.89 8.36
N ASP A 768 -16.76 4.40 7.72
CA ASP A 768 -16.96 4.54 6.27
C ASP A 768 -17.00 6.01 5.82
N ARG A 769 -17.74 6.85 6.56
CA ARG A 769 -17.83 8.30 6.31
C ARG A 769 -16.47 8.97 6.43
N LEU A 770 -15.71 8.68 7.49
CA LEU A 770 -14.35 9.18 7.69
C LEU A 770 -13.43 8.81 6.52
N LEU A 771 -13.41 7.53 6.16
CA LEU A 771 -12.54 7.02 5.09
C LEU A 771 -12.92 7.60 3.72
N SER A 772 -14.18 7.96 3.52
CA SER A 772 -14.66 8.61 2.30
C SER A 772 -14.23 10.08 2.15
N THR A 773 -13.50 10.65 3.13
CA THR A 773 -12.98 12.03 3.06
C THR A 773 -11.60 12.16 2.42
N HIS A 774 -10.96 11.05 2.03
CA HIS A 774 -9.65 11.10 1.38
C HIS A 774 -9.46 9.96 0.38
N THR A 775 -9.05 10.31 -0.83
CA THR A 775 -8.93 9.39 -1.98
C THR A 775 -8.06 8.14 -1.75
N HIS A 776 -7.06 8.17 -0.87
CA HIS A 776 -6.24 7.00 -0.54
C HIS A 776 -6.95 5.97 0.34
N PHE A 777 -8.11 6.33 0.90
CA PHE A 777 -8.93 5.50 1.76
C PHE A 777 -10.28 5.18 1.10
N MET A 778 -10.38 5.14 -0.23
CA MET A 778 -11.64 4.96 -0.95
C MET A 778 -11.56 3.79 -1.93
N VAL A 779 -12.64 3.00 -2.04
CA VAL A 779 -12.71 1.90 -3.01
C VAL A 779 -13.00 2.38 -4.43
N GLY A 780 -13.63 3.56 -4.58
CA GLY A 780 -14.00 4.12 -5.89
C GLY A 780 -12.81 4.31 -6.82
N PRO A 781 -11.69 4.94 -6.40
CA PRO A 781 -10.47 5.02 -7.20
C PRO A 781 -9.95 3.66 -7.66
N TRP A 782 -9.91 2.66 -6.77
CA TRP A 782 -9.46 1.29 -7.12
C TRP A 782 -10.34 0.62 -8.19
N ILE A 783 -11.66 0.69 -8.04
CA ILE A 783 -12.61 0.16 -9.03
C ILE A 783 -12.52 0.94 -10.35
N ARG A 784 -12.46 2.27 -10.28
CA ARG A 784 -12.29 3.12 -11.48
C ARG A 784 -11.03 2.72 -12.24
N ASP A 785 -9.89 2.63 -11.55
CA ASP A 785 -8.59 2.34 -12.14
C ASP A 785 -8.59 0.98 -12.83
N ALA A 786 -9.21 -0.04 -12.21
CA ALA A 786 -9.41 -1.34 -12.84
C ALA A 786 -10.22 -1.23 -14.14
N ARG A 787 -11.33 -0.50 -14.12
CA ARG A 787 -12.21 -0.35 -15.29
C ARG A 787 -11.58 0.46 -16.42
N VAL A 788 -10.92 1.59 -16.13
CA VAL A 788 -10.27 2.41 -17.17
C VAL A 788 -9.04 1.74 -17.78
N SER A 789 -8.50 0.73 -17.10
CA SER A 789 -7.38 -0.06 -17.63
C SER A 789 -7.81 -1.04 -18.73
N ALA A 790 -9.12 -1.22 -18.98
CA ALA A 790 -9.63 -1.95 -20.14
C ALA A 790 -9.30 -1.19 -21.44
N LYS A 791 -8.23 -1.61 -22.13
CA LYS A 791 -7.74 -1.00 -23.38
C LYS A 791 -7.56 -2.07 -24.45
N VAL A 792 -8.01 -1.79 -25.68
CA VAL A 792 -7.76 -2.65 -26.84
C VAL A 792 -6.50 -2.16 -27.55
N VAL A 793 -5.51 -3.03 -27.72
CA VAL A 793 -4.24 -2.67 -28.36
C VAL A 793 -4.22 -3.24 -29.78
N SER A 794 -4.19 -2.35 -30.78
CA SER A 794 -4.18 -2.74 -32.20
C SER A 794 -2.80 -3.29 -32.62
N THR A 795 -2.50 -4.54 -32.28
CA THR A 795 -1.22 -5.19 -32.65
C THR A 795 -1.37 -6.40 -33.58
N SER A 796 -2.56 -6.64 -34.16
CA SER A 796 -2.80 -7.81 -35.01
C SER A 796 -3.59 -7.45 -36.28
N THR A 797 -2.98 -7.66 -37.45
CA THR A 797 -3.66 -7.70 -38.76
C THR A 797 -4.64 -8.89 -38.89
N THR A 798 -4.73 -9.75 -37.88
CA THR A 798 -5.67 -10.87 -37.74
C THR A 798 -6.51 -10.76 -36.48
N ALA A 799 -6.76 -9.55 -35.96
CA ALA A 799 -7.63 -9.33 -34.83
C ALA A 799 -9.04 -9.86 -35.14
N THR A 800 -9.41 -10.99 -34.53
CA THR A 800 -10.83 -11.31 -34.32
C THR A 800 -11.41 -10.14 -33.54
N ALA A 801 -12.39 -9.46 -34.15
CA ALA A 801 -12.98 -8.19 -33.73
C ALA A 801 -13.74 -8.23 -32.37
N THR A 802 -13.49 -9.23 -31.52
CA THR A 802 -14.30 -9.57 -30.34
C THR A 802 -14.20 -8.58 -29.19
N ALA A 803 -13.21 -7.69 -29.13
CA ALA A 803 -13.09 -6.65 -28.11
C ALA A 803 -13.51 -5.23 -28.58
N SER A 804 -13.93 -5.07 -29.83
CA SER A 804 -14.12 -3.74 -30.45
C SER A 804 -15.54 -3.16 -30.31
N THR A 805 -16.50 -3.93 -29.80
CA THR A 805 -17.88 -3.45 -29.60
C THR A 805 -18.07 -2.80 -28.23
N PRO A 806 -19.01 -1.85 -28.08
CA PRO A 806 -19.38 -1.28 -26.78
C PRO A 806 -19.73 -2.34 -25.72
N VAL A 807 -20.46 -3.40 -26.12
CA VAL A 807 -20.86 -4.51 -25.24
C VAL A 807 -19.65 -5.31 -24.77
N SER A 808 -18.74 -5.68 -25.68
CA SER A 808 -17.51 -6.38 -25.31
C SER A 808 -16.58 -5.55 -24.43
N MET A 809 -16.59 -4.21 -24.59
CA MET A 809 -15.81 -3.31 -23.73
C MET A 809 -16.37 -3.24 -22.31
N ASN A 810 -17.68 -3.18 -22.12
CA ASN A 810 -18.26 -3.23 -20.77
C ASN A 810 -17.94 -4.58 -20.09
N GLN A 811 -18.06 -5.70 -20.81
CA GLN A 811 -17.69 -7.01 -20.28
C GLN A 811 -16.20 -7.09 -19.89
N TYR A 812 -15.32 -6.45 -20.67
CA TYR A 812 -13.90 -6.36 -20.30
C TYR A 812 -13.68 -5.52 -19.03
N ARG A 813 -14.38 -4.40 -18.88
CA ARG A 813 -14.34 -3.59 -17.64
C ARG A 813 -14.84 -4.37 -16.44
N ASP A 814 -15.93 -5.11 -16.60
CA ASP A 814 -16.54 -5.93 -15.54
C ASP A 814 -15.59 -7.08 -15.13
N TYR A 815 -14.85 -7.65 -16.08
CA TYR A 815 -13.79 -8.62 -15.80
C TYR A 815 -12.67 -8.05 -14.92
N LEU A 816 -12.19 -6.84 -15.23
CA LEU A 816 -11.15 -6.18 -14.42
C LEU A 816 -11.68 -5.75 -13.06
N GLU A 817 -12.90 -5.24 -12.98
CA GLU A 817 -13.58 -4.90 -11.73
C GLU A 817 -13.76 -6.14 -10.83
N TYR A 818 -14.15 -7.29 -11.39
CA TYR A 818 -14.25 -8.53 -10.64
C TYR A 818 -12.90 -8.92 -10.00
N ASN A 819 -11.80 -8.80 -10.75
CA ASN A 819 -10.46 -9.04 -10.21
C ASN A 819 -10.12 -8.07 -9.07
N ALA A 820 -10.43 -6.78 -9.25
CA ALA A 820 -10.20 -5.73 -8.27
C ALA A 820 -10.98 -5.96 -6.97
N ARG A 821 -12.25 -6.37 -7.09
CA ARG A 821 -13.13 -6.72 -5.98
C ARG A 821 -12.65 -7.97 -5.25
N ASN A 822 -12.39 -9.04 -6.01
CA ASN A 822 -12.03 -10.34 -5.45
C ASN A 822 -10.75 -10.22 -4.61
N GLN A 823 -9.71 -9.57 -5.13
CA GLN A 823 -8.43 -9.46 -4.46
C GLN A 823 -8.54 -8.87 -3.05
N ILE A 824 -9.36 -7.83 -2.87
CA ILE A 824 -9.52 -7.15 -1.57
C ILE A 824 -10.59 -7.78 -0.66
N THR A 825 -11.14 -8.94 -1.04
CA THR A 825 -12.18 -9.66 -0.29
C THR A 825 -11.90 -11.18 -0.29
N TRP A 826 -12.50 -11.92 -1.21
CA TRP A 826 -12.41 -13.39 -1.27
C TRP A 826 -11.02 -13.93 -1.58
N TRP A 827 -10.19 -13.15 -2.27
CA TRP A 827 -8.86 -13.49 -2.80
C TRP A 827 -8.85 -14.65 -3.82
N GLY A 828 -9.77 -15.60 -3.73
CA GLY A 828 -9.86 -16.75 -4.62
C GLY A 828 -11.31 -17.10 -5.00
N PRO A 829 -11.55 -18.35 -5.45
CA PRO A 829 -12.86 -18.75 -5.95
C PRO A 829 -13.89 -18.83 -4.82
N GLN A 830 -15.05 -18.19 -5.03
CA GLN A 830 -16.28 -18.35 -4.25
C GLN A 830 -16.17 -18.09 -2.73
N GLY A 831 -15.19 -17.31 -2.28
CA GLY A 831 -14.99 -17.01 -0.84
C GLY A 831 -14.59 -18.21 0.01
N GLN A 832 -14.22 -19.33 -0.62
CA GLN A 832 -13.83 -20.58 0.05
C GLN A 832 -12.31 -20.75 0.17
N ALA A 833 -11.52 -19.79 -0.33
CA ALA A 833 -10.08 -19.81 -0.17
C ALA A 833 -9.72 -19.57 1.30
N SER A 834 -8.64 -20.19 1.77
CA SER A 834 -8.03 -19.92 3.08
C SER A 834 -7.55 -18.46 3.25
N LEU A 835 -7.53 -17.71 2.15
CA LEU A 835 -7.09 -16.32 2.04
C LEU A 835 -8.23 -15.31 2.02
N THR A 836 -9.47 -15.72 2.30
CA THR A 836 -10.58 -14.78 2.48
C THR A 836 -10.20 -13.69 3.48
N ASP A 837 -10.48 -12.46 3.09
CA ASP A 837 -10.11 -11.20 3.71
C ASP A 837 -8.60 -10.93 3.81
N TYR A 838 -7.67 -11.76 3.31
CA TYR A 838 -6.22 -11.55 3.49
C TYR A 838 -5.77 -10.12 3.14
N ALA A 839 -6.22 -9.62 2.00
CA ALA A 839 -5.95 -8.27 1.51
C ALA A 839 -7.16 -7.33 1.66
N SER A 840 -7.96 -7.51 2.71
CA SER A 840 -9.03 -6.57 3.07
C SER A 840 -8.53 -5.13 3.17
N LYS A 841 -9.45 -4.19 2.97
CA LYS A 841 -9.17 -2.77 3.00
C LYS A 841 -10.15 -2.06 3.92
N GLU A 842 -9.61 -1.17 4.74
CA GLU A 842 -10.36 -0.18 5.49
C GLU A 842 -10.56 1.03 4.58
N TRP A 843 -11.42 0.88 3.55
CA TRP A 843 -11.74 1.94 2.59
C TRP A 843 -13.23 2.34 2.66
N GLY A 844 -13.50 3.63 2.49
CA GLY A 844 -14.85 4.16 2.28
C GLY A 844 -15.48 3.53 1.03
N GLY A 845 -16.76 3.20 1.13
CA GLY A 845 -17.49 2.41 0.16
C GLY A 845 -17.45 0.92 0.45
N ILE A 846 -16.27 0.29 0.59
CA ILE A 846 -16.22 -1.15 0.94
C ILE A 846 -16.70 -1.37 2.38
N VAL A 847 -16.29 -0.51 3.33
CA VAL A 847 -16.75 -0.61 4.72
C VAL A 847 -18.27 -0.60 4.83
N LYS A 848 -18.95 0.28 4.10
CA LYS A 848 -20.43 0.33 4.05
C LYS A 848 -21.08 -0.78 3.24
N GLU A 849 -20.47 -1.23 2.14
CA GLU A 849 -21.15 -2.11 1.17
C GLU A 849 -20.77 -3.60 1.32
N TYR A 850 -19.68 -3.92 2.01
CA TYR A 850 -19.18 -5.27 2.24
C TYR A 850 -19.04 -5.60 3.72
N GLN A 851 -18.28 -4.82 4.51
CA GLN A 851 -18.10 -5.12 5.95
C GLN A 851 -19.39 -4.88 6.75
N TYR A 852 -20.04 -3.72 6.61
CA TYR A 852 -21.23 -3.36 7.39
C TYR A 852 -22.37 -4.39 7.28
N PRO A 853 -22.75 -4.91 6.09
CA PRO A 853 -23.76 -5.95 5.99
C PRO A 853 -23.44 -7.21 6.81
N ARG A 854 -22.16 -7.62 6.90
CA ARG A 854 -21.73 -8.77 7.72
C ARG A 854 -22.04 -8.52 9.21
N TRP A 855 -21.65 -7.34 9.69
CA TRP A 855 -21.91 -6.89 11.07
C TRP A 855 -23.39 -6.70 11.37
N GLN A 856 -24.16 -6.17 10.41
CA GLN A 856 -25.60 -5.98 10.55
C GLN A 856 -26.34 -7.31 10.69
N ILE A 857 -26.00 -8.32 9.86
CA ILE A 857 -26.58 -9.66 9.97
C ILE A 857 -26.24 -10.27 11.34
N PHE A 858 -24.98 -10.16 11.77
CA PHE A 858 -24.54 -10.67 13.07
C PHE A 858 -25.34 -10.05 14.23
N VAL A 859 -25.41 -8.72 14.30
CA VAL A 859 -26.18 -7.98 15.33
C VAL A 859 -27.66 -8.40 15.33
N ASN A 860 -28.30 -8.42 14.17
CA ASN A 860 -29.71 -8.78 14.05
C ASN A 860 -29.99 -10.21 14.52
N ARG A 861 -29.09 -11.14 14.23
CA ARG A 861 -29.20 -12.53 14.66
C ARG A 861 -28.97 -12.70 16.17
N LEU A 862 -28.04 -11.95 16.78
CA LEU A 862 -27.88 -11.92 18.23
C LEU A 862 -29.16 -11.39 18.92
N VAL A 863 -29.72 -10.29 18.42
CA VAL A 863 -30.97 -9.71 18.94
C VAL A 863 -32.11 -10.72 18.82
N THR A 864 -32.31 -11.31 17.64
CA THR A 864 -33.35 -12.32 17.38
C THR A 864 -33.19 -13.54 18.30
N ALA A 865 -31.95 -14.00 18.53
CA ALA A 865 -31.68 -15.13 19.41
C ALA A 865 -32.06 -14.82 20.87
N VAL A 866 -31.80 -13.61 21.37
CA VAL A 866 -32.23 -13.21 22.72
C VAL A 866 -33.76 -13.10 22.80
N GLU A 867 -34.41 -12.50 21.81
CA GLU A 867 -35.88 -12.37 21.74
C GLU A 867 -36.58 -13.72 21.78
N ARG A 868 -36.07 -14.68 21.01
CA ARG A 868 -36.63 -16.04 20.90
C ARG A 868 -36.16 -16.98 22.00
N ARG A 869 -35.30 -16.51 22.91
CA ARG A 869 -34.64 -17.32 23.95
C ARG A 869 -33.88 -18.52 23.37
N SER A 870 -33.25 -18.33 22.22
CA SER A 870 -32.41 -19.31 21.54
C SER A 870 -30.92 -18.91 21.58
N THR A 871 -30.09 -19.64 20.85
CA THR A 871 -28.70 -19.31 20.56
C THR A 871 -28.55 -18.83 19.12
N LEU A 872 -27.42 -18.18 18.82
CA LEU A 872 -27.01 -17.85 17.47
C LEU A 872 -26.88 -19.13 16.63
N ASP A 873 -27.67 -19.23 15.57
CA ASP A 873 -27.44 -20.17 14.48
C ASP A 873 -26.33 -19.63 13.59
N TYR A 874 -25.12 -20.16 13.80
CA TYR A 874 -23.91 -19.65 13.14
C TYR A 874 -23.82 -20.08 11.68
N GLU A 875 -24.31 -21.27 11.32
CA GLU A 875 -24.31 -21.75 9.92
C GLU A 875 -25.25 -20.88 9.08
N ALA A 876 -26.45 -20.60 9.57
CA ALA A 876 -27.37 -19.72 8.87
C ALA A 876 -26.85 -18.26 8.81
N PHE A 877 -26.08 -17.81 9.82
CA PHE A 877 -25.37 -16.53 9.76
C PHE A 877 -24.35 -16.50 8.62
N LEU A 878 -23.47 -17.51 8.53
CA LEU A 878 -22.48 -17.58 7.46
C LEU A 878 -23.12 -17.67 6.08
N ALA A 879 -24.24 -18.39 5.93
CA ALA A 879 -24.97 -18.47 4.68
C ALA A 879 -25.55 -17.11 4.24
N ASP A 880 -26.12 -16.34 5.16
CA ASP A 880 -26.62 -14.99 4.86
C ASP A 880 -25.48 -14.02 4.52
N VAL A 881 -24.34 -14.13 5.22
CA VAL A 881 -23.13 -13.35 4.94
C VAL A 881 -22.63 -13.64 3.53
N LEU A 882 -22.43 -14.93 3.19
CA LEU A 882 -21.96 -15.33 1.86
C LEU A 882 -22.89 -14.83 0.75
N LYS A 883 -24.20 -14.79 0.99
CA LYS A 883 -25.16 -14.21 0.02
C LYS A 883 -24.91 -12.73 -0.22
N LYS A 884 -24.58 -11.95 0.81
CA LYS A 884 -24.25 -10.53 0.69
C LYS A 884 -22.89 -10.31 0.02
N GLU A 885 -21.89 -11.08 0.41
CA GLU A 885 -20.56 -11.03 -0.19
C GLU A 885 -20.63 -11.39 -1.68
N SER A 886 -21.39 -12.43 -2.04
CA SER A 886 -21.61 -12.83 -3.44
C SER A 886 -22.29 -11.74 -4.26
N ALA A 887 -23.25 -11.01 -3.69
CA ALA A 887 -23.91 -9.91 -4.37
C ALA A 887 -22.94 -8.75 -4.63
N TRP A 888 -22.07 -8.42 -3.68
CA TRP A 888 -21.03 -7.40 -3.87
C TRP A 888 -20.00 -7.81 -4.93
N MET A 889 -19.67 -9.10 -4.98
CA MET A 889 -18.76 -9.67 -5.98
C MET A 889 -19.30 -9.67 -7.41
N GLN A 890 -20.62 -9.74 -7.58
CA GLN A 890 -21.29 -9.76 -8.88
C GLN A 890 -21.71 -8.36 -9.35
N GLU A 891 -21.47 -7.33 -8.55
CA GLU A 891 -21.82 -5.96 -8.90
C GLU A 891 -20.93 -5.43 -10.02
N THR A 892 -21.54 -4.68 -10.94
CA THR A 892 -20.86 -3.93 -12.00
C THR A 892 -21.10 -2.45 -11.80
N THR A 893 -20.03 -1.65 -11.77
CA THR A 893 -20.11 -0.22 -11.47
C THR A 893 -19.93 0.61 -12.74
N CYS A 894 -20.61 1.74 -12.88
CA CYS A 894 -20.38 2.66 -13.99
C CYS A 894 -19.26 3.70 -13.76
N LEU A 895 -18.24 3.36 -12.97
CA LEU A 895 -17.04 4.18 -12.81
C LEU A 895 -16.09 4.00 -13.99
N GLY A 896 -15.64 5.11 -14.59
CA GLY A 896 -14.80 5.01 -15.80
C GLY A 896 -15.56 4.62 -17.08
N GLY A 897 -16.91 4.71 -17.05
CA GLY A 897 -17.79 4.57 -18.21
C GLY A 897 -18.64 3.29 -18.23
N CYS A 898 -19.90 3.45 -18.65
CA CYS A 898 -20.80 2.40 -19.10
C CYS A 898 -21.33 2.80 -20.47
N TYR A 899 -21.23 1.91 -21.46
CA TYR A 899 -22.01 2.09 -22.68
C TYR A 899 -23.47 1.72 -22.39
N GLU A 900 -24.39 2.67 -22.56
CA GLU A 900 -25.82 2.36 -22.69
C GLU A 900 -26.03 1.59 -24.00
N ASP A 901 -26.77 0.49 -23.93
CA ASP A 901 -27.18 -0.29 -25.09
C ASP A 901 -28.06 0.58 -26.00
N PRO A 902 -27.67 0.87 -27.26
CA PRO A 902 -28.49 1.66 -28.18
C PRO A 902 -29.85 1.00 -28.52
N SER A 903 -30.05 -0.27 -28.16
CA SER A 903 -31.29 -1.00 -28.38
C SER A 903 -32.35 -0.85 -27.27
N SER A 904 -32.02 -0.20 -26.14
CA SER A 904 -33.00 0.16 -25.11
C SER A 904 -33.82 1.39 -25.54
N THR A 905 -34.62 1.23 -26.57
CA THR A 905 -35.70 2.18 -26.89
C THR A 905 -36.82 2.04 -25.85
N SER A 906 -36.67 2.69 -24.70
CA SER A 906 -37.82 3.24 -23.96
C SER A 906 -37.83 4.75 -24.13
N THR A 907 -38.56 5.18 -25.14
CA THR A 907 -39.01 6.54 -25.37
C THR A 907 -39.59 7.16 -24.09
N THR A 908 -38.97 8.23 -23.61
CA THR A 908 -39.62 9.54 -23.46
C THR A 908 -38.53 10.60 -23.33
N ALA A 909 -38.21 11.24 -24.47
CA ALA A 909 -37.54 12.53 -24.47
C ALA A 909 -38.49 13.55 -23.81
N SER A 910 -38.27 13.83 -22.53
CA SER A 910 -38.77 15.04 -21.90
C SER A 910 -37.79 16.16 -22.27
N GLU A 911 -38.24 17.06 -23.14
CA GLU A 911 -37.65 18.39 -23.33
C GLU A 911 -37.74 19.17 -22.02
N ASN A 912 -36.80 18.94 -21.11
CA ASN A 912 -36.41 19.86 -20.05
C ASN A 912 -35.00 19.46 -19.61
N GLY A 913 -34.04 20.33 -19.92
CA GLY A 913 -32.63 20.16 -19.60
C GLY A 913 -32.40 20.00 -18.10
N GLY A 914 -32.17 18.77 -17.69
CA GLY A 914 -31.54 18.39 -16.44
C GLY A 914 -30.77 17.12 -16.70
N LYS A 915 -29.44 17.22 -16.86
CA LYS A 915 -28.59 16.04 -16.73
C LYS A 915 -28.74 15.62 -15.27
N GLU A 916 -29.51 14.57 -15.00
CA GLU A 916 -29.37 13.86 -13.73
C GLU A 916 -27.94 13.33 -13.70
N GLU A 917 -27.11 13.97 -12.88
CA GLU A 917 -25.76 13.52 -12.59
C GLU A 917 -25.91 12.14 -11.96
N VAL A 918 -25.60 11.07 -12.69
CA VAL A 918 -25.55 9.72 -12.13
C VAL A 918 -24.42 9.71 -11.12
N THR A 919 -24.71 10.04 -9.86
CA THR A 919 -23.75 9.94 -8.77
C THR A 919 -23.45 8.46 -8.59
N SER A 920 -22.24 8.04 -8.99
CA SER A 920 -21.76 6.67 -8.78
C SER A 920 -21.90 6.27 -7.31
N LYS A 921 -22.34 5.05 -7.06
CA LYS A 921 -22.41 4.42 -5.73
C LYS A 921 -21.09 4.53 -4.95
N TYR A 922 -19.96 4.49 -5.68
CA TYR A 922 -18.62 4.65 -5.12
C TYR A 922 -18.04 5.98 -5.60
N PRO A 923 -17.88 6.98 -4.72
CA PRO A 923 -17.24 8.24 -5.08
C PRO A 923 -15.75 8.04 -5.38
N VAL A 924 -15.21 8.83 -6.32
CA VAL A 924 -13.78 8.81 -6.70
C VAL A 924 -12.99 9.99 -6.13
N GLU A 925 -13.69 10.91 -5.48
CA GLU A 925 -13.16 12.09 -4.80
C GLU A 925 -13.77 12.18 -3.40
N ALA A 926 -13.13 12.95 -2.52
CA ALA A 926 -13.60 13.15 -1.15
C ALA A 926 -15.04 13.68 -1.12
N VAL A 927 -15.92 13.05 -0.33
CA VAL A 927 -17.34 13.43 -0.26
C VAL A 927 -17.64 14.55 0.73
N GLU A 928 -16.75 14.73 1.71
CA GLU A 928 -16.88 15.70 2.79
C GLU A 928 -15.50 16.21 3.21
N ASP A 929 -15.46 17.35 3.89
CA ASP A 929 -14.24 17.92 4.45
C ASP A 929 -13.69 17.02 5.58
N THR A 930 -12.45 16.57 5.42
CA THR A 930 -11.77 15.67 6.37
C THR A 930 -11.75 16.22 7.79
N VAL A 931 -11.45 17.51 7.96
CA VAL A 931 -11.25 18.12 9.28
C VAL A 931 -12.57 18.17 10.03
N LEU A 932 -13.65 18.58 9.35
CA LEU A 932 -14.98 18.60 9.95
C LEU A 932 -15.46 17.21 10.37
N VAL A 933 -15.24 16.20 9.52
CA VAL A 933 -15.62 14.82 9.85
C VAL A 933 -14.81 14.28 11.01
N VAL A 934 -13.49 14.52 11.05
CA VAL A 934 -12.63 14.09 12.17
C VAL A 934 -13.03 14.76 13.49
N GLN A 935 -13.38 16.05 13.47
CA GLN A 935 -13.90 16.75 14.65
C GLN A 935 -15.24 16.14 15.13
N ASP A 936 -16.13 15.76 14.21
CA ASP A 936 -17.38 15.05 14.53
C ASP A 936 -17.11 13.65 15.11
N MET A 937 -16.11 12.93 14.60
CA MET A 937 -15.69 11.64 15.17
C MET A 937 -15.17 11.80 16.60
N MET A 938 -14.39 12.86 16.87
CA MET A 938 -13.93 13.19 18.21
C MET A 938 -15.11 13.51 19.13
N ASP A 939 -16.07 14.29 18.65
CA ASP A 939 -17.28 14.65 19.40
C ASP A 939 -18.15 13.46 19.72
N ARG A 940 -18.29 12.50 18.80
CA ARG A 940 -19.15 11.32 19.01
C ARG A 940 -18.44 10.26 19.84
N TRP A 941 -17.18 9.97 19.57
CA TRP A 941 -16.48 8.79 20.08
C TRP A 941 -15.33 9.08 21.06
N GLY A 942 -14.80 10.30 21.15
CA GLY A 942 -13.59 10.62 21.93
C GLY A 942 -13.65 10.21 23.41
N ARG A 943 -14.80 10.45 24.07
CA ARG A 943 -15.01 10.02 25.47
C ARG A 943 -15.09 8.50 25.62
N ALA A 944 -15.81 7.83 24.69
CA ALA A 944 -15.93 6.39 24.68
C ALA A 944 -14.56 5.72 24.43
N ALA A 945 -13.81 6.19 23.44
CA ALA A 945 -12.46 5.73 23.13
C ALA A 945 -11.54 5.80 24.35
N SER A 946 -11.54 6.93 25.08
CA SER A 946 -10.73 7.10 26.30
C SER A 946 -11.08 6.06 27.38
N ARG A 947 -12.37 5.82 27.62
CA ARG A 947 -12.82 4.83 28.63
C ARG A 947 -12.51 3.40 28.20
N LEU A 948 -12.75 3.06 26.94
CA LEU A 948 -12.50 1.73 26.39
C LEU A 948 -11.00 1.41 26.37
N ALA A 949 -10.15 2.39 26.03
CA ALA A 949 -8.69 2.25 26.13
C ALA A 949 -8.21 2.08 27.58
N GLN A 950 -8.82 2.76 28.55
CA GLN A 950 -8.49 2.54 29.97
C GLN A 950 -8.95 1.17 30.47
N ALA A 951 -10.09 0.69 29.97
CA ALA A 951 -10.58 -0.65 30.29
C ALA A 951 -9.66 -1.73 29.71
N SER A 952 -9.11 -1.54 28.50
CA SER A 952 -8.21 -2.51 27.88
C SER A 952 -6.89 -2.70 28.62
N LYS A 953 -6.42 -1.75 29.45
CA LYS A 953 -5.25 -1.96 30.33
C LYS A 953 -5.44 -3.02 31.41
N LYS A 954 -6.69 -3.32 31.78
CA LYS A 954 -7.01 -4.33 32.79
C LYS A 954 -7.22 -5.72 32.17
N TRP A 955 -7.18 -5.80 30.84
CA TRP A 955 -7.62 -6.90 30.01
C TRP A 955 -6.44 -7.46 29.24
#